data_AF-A0A1C7MRN1-F1
#
_entry.id   AF-A0A1C7MRN1-F1
#
_cell.length_a   1.000
_cell.length_b   1.000
_cell.length_c   1.000
_cell.angle_alpha   90.00
_cell.angle_beta   90.00
_cell.angle_gamma   90.00
#
_symmetry.space_group_name_H-M   'P 1'
#
loop_
_entity.id
_entity.type
_entity.pdbx_description
1 polymer ?
#
loop_
_entity_poly.entity_id
_entity_poly.type
_entity_poly.pdbx_seq_one_letter_code
_entity_poly.pdbx_strand_id
1 'polypeptide(L)'
;MSLTISALLPLALHISFTFALDNGLAITPQMGWNTWNHFGCDISEDIIMGAAKAIISNNLTRFGYEYVVMDDCWQAPARDPGTGAPVADPTKFPNGVKALSDEIHAMGLKFGIYSDAGTYTCGGRFGSLGYEEIDAQTYASWGVDYLKYDNCYNEGLAGTPKISHDRYANMSRALNATGRPILYSMCNWGEDGPWNFATTISNSWRISGDIHDDFDRFDERCPCTTILDCKLPGFHCAMSRIIDFAAPVGQKAGPGHWNDLDMLEVGNGGMSFDEYVTHFSMWSLLKSPLILGNDVTNMTNETLTIITNKALIDVNQDSAGSPANRLWKRAIAVGGDLQLWAGSLANNQFVIALLNTSPNGQTVDVEFSDVFVDQGPAYQQGTYTVYDLWQKDSTGQWGKNVGTFTGAIRRVQIGSHQTKVWKAIPAASAKRTVGELDEKPLRASSICTLWTLHVITQVAMQCRATVHMKVVEQYLNEMSILLQEATSHRTLRHTSLVTGGLVPVLLTVLPTSDALNNGLAITPQMGWNTYYHFGCGISEDVVLSAANAMVSNNLTQLGYNYVLIDDCWQADMRDPATNAPVADPNKFPNGMKAVADQVHALGLKFGLYSDAGTYTCGNKFGSLGFEEIDAQTYASWGVDYLKYDNCYNEGLAGTPKISHDRYANMSRALNATGRPIFYSMCNWGEDGPWNFALDIANSWRISGISLTISIVTTIVAPVLLFLIANFPDFTVQLGLGGMTYDEYVTHFTMWSLLKSPLIIGTDVTDMTNETLTILTNTALIDVNQDAAGSTANRMWKRTVAAGGDLQLWAGSLVNNQFVFALINTSPNEQIVDVEFFDVFFDQGKAYQQGTYTLYDLWQKDGAGSWGKNIGTFQGSLPQWCTSRGSSRPKRAKEMNHERISAVWRSGIYRHSRNVDLHLFEFASRSERSASRLLPANGIIAEREMPSRGTYI
;
A
#
# COMPACT_ATOMS: atom_id res chain seq x y z
N MET A 1 -50.53 -49.49 13.62
CA MET A 1 -50.06 -48.43 12.69
C MET A 1 -49.06 -47.60 13.48
N SER A 2 -47.79 -48.00 13.53
CA SER A 2 -46.72 -47.77 12.52
C SER A 2 -46.41 -46.28 12.38
N LEU A 3 -45.44 -45.74 13.13
CA LEU A 3 -44.00 -45.60 12.80
C LEU A 3 -43.73 -44.76 11.53
N THR A 4 -43.08 -43.60 11.67
CA THR A 4 -41.62 -43.41 11.47
C THR A 4 -41.21 -41.96 11.81
N ILE A 5 -40.15 -41.79 12.60
CA ILE A 5 -39.43 -40.52 12.80
C ILE A 5 -38.02 -40.74 12.25
N SER A 6 -37.66 -40.01 11.20
CA SER A 6 -36.36 -40.06 10.54
C SER A 6 -35.33 -39.18 11.24
N ALA A 7 -34.12 -39.71 11.35
CA ALA A 7 -32.97 -39.15 12.04
C ALA A 7 -32.36 -37.92 11.34
N LEU A 8 -31.93 -36.96 12.16
CA LEU A 8 -31.13 -35.78 11.78
C LEU A 8 -29.64 -36.16 11.72
N LEU A 9 -28.99 -35.95 10.58
CA LEU A 9 -27.53 -35.89 10.44
C LEU A 9 -27.02 -34.52 10.93
N PRO A 10 -25.89 -34.44 11.66
CA PRO A 10 -25.19 -33.17 11.85
C PRO A 10 -24.30 -32.92 10.62
N LEU A 11 -24.62 -31.87 9.86
CA LEU A 11 -23.79 -31.34 8.79
C LEU A 11 -22.66 -30.52 9.44
N ALA A 12 -21.44 -31.06 9.47
CA ALA A 12 -20.26 -30.32 9.90
C ALA A 12 -19.89 -29.29 8.83
N LEU A 13 -20.39 -28.06 8.96
CA LEU A 13 -20.00 -26.90 8.16
C LEU A 13 -18.48 -26.67 8.32
N HIS A 14 -17.70 -27.01 7.30
CA HIS A 14 -16.33 -26.51 7.18
C HIS A 14 -16.44 -25.07 6.67
N ILE A 15 -16.28 -24.11 7.58
CA ILE A 15 -16.18 -22.69 7.23
C ILE A 15 -14.77 -22.48 6.68
N SER A 16 -14.63 -22.51 5.35
CA SER A 16 -13.41 -22.07 4.68
C SER A 16 -13.45 -20.55 4.56
N PHE A 17 -12.70 -19.85 5.40
CA PHE A 17 -12.41 -18.43 5.23
C PHE A 17 -11.35 -18.29 4.13
N THR A 18 -11.66 -17.64 3.00
CA THR A 18 -10.64 -17.22 2.03
C THR A 18 -10.39 -15.72 2.20
N PHE A 19 -9.27 -15.40 2.83
CA PHE A 19 -8.74 -14.03 2.95
C PHE A 19 -8.00 -13.66 1.65
N ALA A 20 -8.02 -12.37 1.24
CA ALA A 20 -6.85 -11.75 0.58
C ALA A 20 -5.62 -12.00 1.48
N LEU A 21 -4.36 -12.05 1.01
CA LEU A 21 -3.26 -12.67 1.77
C LEU A 21 -2.79 -11.90 3.04
N ASP A 22 -3.69 -11.52 3.95
CA ASP A 22 -3.51 -11.62 5.40
C ASP A 22 -3.69 -13.10 5.80
N ASN A 23 -2.73 -13.94 5.37
CA ASN A 23 -2.68 -15.35 5.74
C ASN A 23 -2.16 -15.56 7.18
N GLY A 24 -2.01 -14.49 7.96
CA GLY A 24 -1.42 -14.52 9.30
C GLY A 24 0.08 -14.84 9.34
N LEU A 25 0.76 -14.88 8.19
CA LEU A 25 2.20 -15.14 8.07
C LEU A 25 2.97 -13.85 7.84
N ALA A 26 4.30 -13.93 8.01
CA ALA A 26 5.22 -12.81 7.82
C ALA A 26 4.81 -11.52 8.57
N ILE A 27 4.18 -11.63 9.74
CA ILE A 27 3.87 -10.48 10.61
C ILE A 27 5.13 -9.66 10.92
N THR A 28 6.27 -10.35 10.99
CA THR A 28 7.62 -9.79 10.87
C THR A 28 8.33 -10.40 9.66
N PRO A 29 9.41 -9.78 9.13
CA PRO A 29 10.13 -10.33 8.00
C PRO A 29 10.61 -11.76 8.27
N GLN A 30 10.48 -12.66 7.30
CA GLN A 30 10.92 -14.04 7.47
C GLN A 30 12.44 -14.15 7.63
N MET A 31 12.88 -15.18 8.34
CA MET A 31 14.30 -15.47 8.57
C MET A 31 14.59 -16.95 8.33
N GLY A 32 15.68 -17.23 7.61
CA GLY A 32 15.96 -18.61 7.19
C GLY A 32 17.25 -18.73 6.41
N TRP A 33 17.32 -19.76 5.57
CA TRP A 33 18.45 -20.09 4.71
C TRP A 33 17.95 -20.61 3.38
N ASN A 34 18.70 -20.35 2.31
CA ASN A 34 18.41 -20.81 0.96
C ASN A 34 19.65 -21.46 0.33
N THR A 35 19.43 -22.53 -0.47
CA THR A 35 20.51 -23.34 -1.06
C THR A 35 21.32 -22.64 -2.15
N TRP A 36 20.78 -21.62 -2.83
CA TRP A 36 21.23 -21.19 -4.16
C TRP A 36 22.64 -20.58 -4.20
N ASN A 37 22.89 -19.53 -3.41
CA ASN A 37 24.11 -18.72 -3.54
C ASN A 37 25.41 -19.52 -3.36
N HIS A 38 25.38 -20.59 -2.54
CA HIS A 38 26.55 -21.46 -2.34
C HIS A 38 26.54 -22.72 -3.20
N PHE A 39 25.39 -23.40 -3.34
CA PHE A 39 25.33 -24.73 -3.96
C PHE A 39 24.83 -24.72 -5.41
N GLY A 40 24.17 -23.65 -5.87
CA GLY A 40 23.56 -23.59 -7.21
C GLY A 40 22.68 -24.81 -7.49
N CYS A 41 22.90 -25.46 -8.64
CA CYS A 41 22.20 -26.71 -8.97
C CYS A 41 22.74 -27.96 -8.26
N ASP A 42 23.89 -27.92 -7.58
CA ASP A 42 24.53 -29.08 -6.94
C ASP A 42 23.94 -29.37 -5.56
N ILE A 43 22.60 -29.33 -5.47
CA ILE A 43 21.82 -29.62 -4.27
C ILE A 43 21.38 -31.09 -4.20
N SER A 44 21.18 -31.60 -2.98
CA SER A 44 20.65 -32.92 -2.69
C SER A 44 19.94 -32.96 -1.33
N GLU A 45 19.21 -34.04 -1.07
CA GLU A 45 18.59 -34.32 0.23
C GLU A 45 19.63 -34.26 1.38
N ASP A 46 20.82 -34.83 1.18
CA ASP A 46 21.91 -34.82 2.18
C ASP A 46 22.43 -33.42 2.48
N ILE A 47 22.57 -32.55 1.46
CA ILE A 47 23.04 -31.18 1.62
C ILE A 47 22.02 -30.38 2.44
N ILE A 48 20.74 -30.45 2.07
CA ILE A 48 19.66 -29.71 2.75
C ILE A 48 19.50 -30.21 4.19
N MET A 49 19.58 -31.52 4.40
CA MET A 49 19.52 -32.11 5.74
C MET A 49 20.76 -31.74 6.58
N GLY A 50 21.94 -31.66 5.97
CA GLY A 50 23.17 -31.16 6.60
C GLY A 50 23.03 -29.71 7.04
N ALA A 51 22.52 -28.84 6.17
CA ALA A 51 22.24 -27.44 6.48
C ALA A 51 21.21 -27.27 7.61
N ALA A 52 20.10 -28.02 7.56
CA ALA A 52 19.08 -28.01 8.62
C ALA A 52 19.66 -28.42 9.98
N LYS A 53 20.48 -29.47 10.02
CA LYS A 53 21.20 -29.89 11.26
C LYS A 53 22.18 -28.82 11.73
N ALA A 54 22.86 -28.14 10.81
CA ALA A 54 23.79 -27.05 11.13
C ALA A 54 23.07 -25.82 11.70
N ILE A 55 21.88 -25.47 11.20
CA ILE A 55 21.03 -24.39 11.76
C ILE A 55 20.70 -24.69 13.23
N ILE A 56 20.33 -25.94 13.54
CA ILE A 56 20.06 -26.38 14.92
C ILE A 56 21.32 -26.40 15.78
N SER A 57 22.42 -26.97 15.30
CA SER A 57 23.65 -27.13 16.10
C SER A 57 24.36 -25.80 16.38
N ASN A 58 24.29 -24.85 15.45
CA ASN A 58 24.73 -23.47 15.66
C ASN A 58 23.72 -22.61 16.45
N ASN A 59 22.58 -23.21 16.83
CA ASN A 59 21.53 -22.57 17.63
C ASN A 59 21.02 -21.28 16.98
N LEU A 60 20.77 -21.33 15.66
CA LEU A 60 20.30 -20.18 14.89
C LEU A 60 18.79 -19.96 15.05
N THR A 61 18.02 -21.00 15.38
CA THR A 61 16.57 -20.92 15.61
C THR A 61 16.22 -19.97 16.77
N ARG A 62 17.07 -19.84 17.80
CA ARG A 62 16.86 -18.86 18.89
C ARG A 62 16.87 -17.40 18.41
N PHE A 63 17.42 -17.15 17.22
CA PHE A 63 17.47 -15.86 16.57
C PHE A 63 16.38 -15.68 15.50
N GLY A 64 15.57 -16.72 15.25
CA GLY A 64 14.46 -16.68 14.29
C GLY A 64 14.73 -17.37 12.96
N TYR A 65 15.95 -17.82 12.68
CA TYR A 65 16.26 -18.54 11.43
C TYR A 65 15.60 -19.93 11.44
N GLU A 66 14.41 -20.04 10.84
CA GLU A 66 13.58 -21.24 10.90
C GLU A 66 13.20 -21.82 9.53
N TYR A 67 13.27 -21.04 8.45
CA TYR A 67 12.98 -21.52 7.10
C TYR A 67 14.21 -22.14 6.44
N VAL A 68 14.07 -23.35 5.91
CA VAL A 68 15.05 -24.04 5.06
C VAL A 68 14.49 -24.12 3.65
N VAL A 69 14.94 -23.23 2.76
CA VAL A 69 14.37 -23.05 1.42
C VAL A 69 15.23 -23.78 0.39
N MET A 70 14.66 -24.82 -0.22
CA MET A 70 15.22 -25.52 -1.36
C MET A 70 14.96 -24.72 -2.65
N ASP A 71 16.03 -24.19 -3.24
CA ASP A 71 15.95 -23.40 -4.47
C ASP A 71 15.91 -24.28 -5.73
N ASP A 72 16.19 -23.71 -6.91
CA ASP A 72 16.02 -24.37 -8.19
C ASP A 72 16.88 -25.64 -8.39
N CYS A 73 16.59 -26.38 -9.48
CA CYS A 73 17.25 -27.63 -9.88
C CYS A 73 16.93 -28.85 -8.99
N TRP A 74 15.84 -28.81 -8.22
CA TRP A 74 15.34 -29.96 -7.46
C TRP A 74 14.47 -30.92 -8.29
N GLN A 75 13.92 -30.40 -9.38
CA GLN A 75 12.94 -31.03 -10.25
C GLN A 75 13.54 -32.19 -11.04
N ALA A 76 12.75 -33.23 -11.27
CA ALA A 76 13.03 -34.26 -12.26
C ALA A 76 13.05 -33.66 -13.68
N PRO A 77 13.57 -34.38 -14.70
CA PRO A 77 13.58 -33.88 -16.08
C PRO A 77 12.20 -33.58 -16.68
N ALA A 78 11.14 -34.16 -16.13
CA ALA A 78 9.76 -33.93 -16.57
C ALA A 78 8.77 -34.07 -15.41
N ARG A 79 7.59 -33.46 -15.58
CA ARG A 79 6.40 -33.66 -14.72
C ARG A 79 5.89 -35.09 -14.83
N ASP A 80 5.06 -35.51 -13.88
CA ASP A 80 4.34 -36.78 -14.01
C ASP A 80 3.42 -36.75 -15.24
N PRO A 81 3.56 -37.69 -16.19
CA PRO A 81 2.85 -37.63 -17.47
C PRO A 81 1.35 -37.91 -17.37
N GLY A 82 0.88 -38.53 -16.28
CA GLY A 82 -0.54 -38.85 -16.09
C GLY A 82 -1.31 -37.73 -15.41
N THR A 83 -0.67 -37.04 -14.45
CA THR A 83 -1.32 -36.04 -13.58
C THR A 83 -0.86 -34.61 -13.85
N GLY A 84 0.28 -34.41 -14.51
CA GLY A 84 0.91 -33.10 -14.65
C GLY A 84 1.59 -32.60 -13.37
N ALA A 85 1.58 -33.39 -12.29
CA ALA A 85 2.15 -33.02 -11.01
C ALA A 85 3.68 -32.85 -11.09
N PRO A 86 4.26 -31.93 -10.29
CA PRO A 86 5.69 -31.76 -10.24
C PRO A 86 6.33 -32.96 -9.53
N VAL A 87 7.48 -33.41 -10.04
CA VAL A 87 8.23 -34.57 -9.52
C VAL A 87 9.66 -34.13 -9.22
N ALA A 88 10.21 -34.55 -8.08
CA ALA A 88 11.61 -34.27 -7.73
C ALA A 88 12.57 -35.27 -8.38
N ASP A 89 13.80 -34.84 -8.63
CA ASP A 89 14.85 -35.71 -9.18
C ASP A 89 15.12 -36.86 -8.19
N PRO A 90 14.87 -38.13 -8.58
CA PRO A 90 14.99 -39.28 -7.67
C PRO A 90 16.44 -39.62 -7.31
N THR A 91 17.42 -39.06 -8.03
CA THR A 91 18.84 -39.19 -7.69
C THR A 91 19.22 -38.22 -6.58
N LYS A 92 18.71 -36.98 -6.64
CA LYS A 92 18.96 -35.94 -5.63
C LYS A 92 18.11 -36.12 -4.37
N PHE A 93 16.89 -36.61 -4.53
CA PHE A 93 15.87 -36.79 -3.50
C PHE A 93 15.31 -38.22 -3.53
N PRO A 94 16.13 -39.24 -3.19
CA PRO A 94 15.73 -40.64 -3.29
C PRO A 94 14.55 -41.00 -2.40
N ASN A 95 14.31 -40.25 -1.32
CA ASN A 95 13.17 -40.45 -0.42
C ASN A 95 11.99 -39.51 -0.74
N GLY A 96 12.17 -38.60 -1.71
CA GLY A 96 11.18 -37.61 -2.13
C GLY A 96 11.06 -36.41 -1.18
N VAL A 97 10.49 -35.33 -1.71
CA VAL A 97 10.42 -34.02 -1.02
C VAL A 97 9.58 -34.08 0.27
N LYS A 98 8.52 -34.88 0.29
CA LYS A 98 7.69 -35.03 1.49
C LYS A 98 8.50 -35.60 2.67
N ALA A 99 9.30 -36.64 2.44
CA ALA A 99 10.11 -37.23 3.51
C ALA A 99 11.12 -36.23 4.06
N LEU A 100 11.80 -35.49 3.16
CA LEU A 100 12.69 -34.40 3.54
C LEU A 100 11.98 -33.32 4.36
N SER A 101 10.80 -32.87 3.93
CA SER A 101 9.99 -31.89 4.66
C SER A 101 9.57 -32.41 6.04
N ASP A 102 9.11 -33.66 6.14
CA ASP A 102 8.70 -34.28 7.40
C ASP A 102 9.89 -34.34 8.40
N GLU A 103 11.10 -34.64 7.92
CA GLU A 103 12.31 -34.64 8.75
C GLU A 103 12.71 -33.22 9.20
N ILE A 104 12.58 -32.21 8.32
CA ILE A 104 12.83 -30.80 8.67
C ILE A 104 11.83 -30.32 9.73
N HIS A 105 10.55 -30.66 9.58
CA HIS A 105 9.53 -30.37 10.59
C HIS A 105 9.78 -31.07 11.91
N ALA A 106 10.28 -32.32 11.90
CA ALA A 106 10.63 -33.06 13.11
C ALA A 106 11.76 -32.37 13.92
N MET A 107 12.58 -31.55 13.28
CA MET A 107 13.59 -30.70 13.93
C MET A 107 13.05 -29.36 14.44
N GLY A 108 11.77 -29.05 14.19
CA GLY A 108 11.14 -27.78 14.54
C GLY A 108 11.43 -26.63 13.57
N LEU A 109 11.92 -26.95 12.36
CA LEU A 109 12.14 -25.99 11.28
C LEU A 109 10.96 -26.00 10.31
N LYS A 110 10.94 -25.02 9.39
CA LYS A 110 9.97 -24.87 8.31
C LYS A 110 10.64 -25.17 6.98
N PHE A 111 9.93 -25.82 6.07
CA PHE A 111 10.46 -26.20 4.77
C PHE A 111 9.94 -25.29 3.66
N GLY A 112 10.85 -24.78 2.83
CA GLY A 112 10.53 -23.98 1.66
C GLY A 112 10.91 -24.66 0.35
N ILE A 113 10.17 -24.36 -0.70
CA ILE A 113 10.43 -24.82 -2.06
C ILE A 113 10.47 -23.63 -3.03
N TYR A 114 11.00 -23.89 -4.22
CA TYR A 114 11.09 -22.95 -5.32
C TYR A 114 10.31 -23.42 -6.55
N SER A 115 9.67 -22.47 -7.23
CA SER A 115 9.22 -22.61 -8.61
C SER A 115 9.22 -21.26 -9.32
N ASP A 116 8.69 -21.21 -10.53
CA ASP A 116 8.65 -20.03 -11.37
C ASP A 116 7.23 -19.75 -11.87
N ALA A 117 6.87 -18.47 -11.92
CA ALA A 117 5.70 -17.94 -12.62
C ALA A 117 5.91 -17.89 -14.15
N GLY A 118 6.51 -18.93 -14.71
CA GLY A 118 6.81 -19.12 -16.12
C GLY A 118 6.75 -20.59 -16.52
N THR A 119 6.95 -20.87 -17.81
CA THR A 119 6.93 -22.24 -18.34
C THR A 119 8.15 -23.05 -17.89
N TYR A 120 9.26 -22.37 -17.67
CA TYR A 120 10.48 -22.92 -17.11
C TYR A 120 10.98 -22.07 -15.95
N THR A 121 11.73 -22.69 -15.05
CA THR A 121 12.52 -21.97 -14.06
C THR A 121 13.76 -21.35 -14.68
N CYS A 122 14.42 -20.44 -13.97
CA CYS A 122 15.67 -19.83 -14.44
C CYS A 122 16.76 -20.86 -14.78
N GLY A 123 16.85 -21.96 -14.03
CA GLY A 123 17.73 -23.12 -14.29
C GLY A 123 17.24 -24.06 -15.40
N GLY A 124 16.16 -23.73 -16.10
CA GLY A 124 15.62 -24.49 -17.24
C GLY A 124 14.86 -25.76 -16.83
N ARG A 125 14.29 -25.81 -15.63
CA ARG A 125 13.40 -26.89 -15.16
C ARG A 125 11.95 -26.54 -15.43
N PHE A 126 11.01 -27.45 -15.28
CA PHE A 126 9.60 -27.10 -15.48
C PHE A 126 9.17 -26.03 -14.43
N GLY A 127 8.56 -24.94 -14.90
CA GLY A 127 7.94 -23.91 -14.05
C GLY A 127 6.45 -24.17 -13.87
N SER A 128 5.76 -23.33 -13.09
CA SER A 128 4.37 -23.59 -12.66
C SER A 128 3.30 -22.81 -13.45
N LEU A 129 3.67 -22.00 -14.45
CA LEU A 129 2.68 -21.24 -15.23
C LEU A 129 1.69 -22.18 -15.93
N GLY A 130 0.40 -22.02 -15.65
CA GLY A 130 -0.67 -22.90 -16.13
C GLY A 130 -0.84 -24.22 -15.37
N TYR A 131 -0.04 -24.47 -14.33
CA TYR A 131 -0.08 -25.63 -13.44
C TYR A 131 -0.24 -25.24 -11.97
N GLU A 132 -0.63 -23.99 -11.68
CA GLU A 132 -0.58 -23.37 -10.36
C GLU A 132 -1.37 -24.18 -9.32
N GLU A 133 -2.59 -24.62 -9.65
CA GLU A 133 -3.45 -25.42 -8.76
C GLU A 133 -2.84 -26.79 -8.43
N ILE A 134 -2.30 -27.48 -9.44
CA ILE A 134 -1.69 -28.81 -9.29
C ILE A 134 -0.42 -28.70 -8.44
N ASP A 135 0.41 -27.69 -8.73
CA ASP A 135 1.67 -27.48 -8.06
C ASP A 135 1.45 -27.07 -6.61
N ALA A 136 0.57 -26.11 -6.34
CA ALA A 136 0.22 -25.69 -4.99
C ALA A 136 -0.31 -26.86 -4.15
N GLN A 137 -1.24 -27.66 -4.70
CA GLN A 137 -1.76 -28.84 -4.01
C GLN A 137 -0.67 -29.87 -3.72
N THR A 138 0.28 -30.05 -4.65
CA THR A 138 1.41 -30.96 -4.47
C THR A 138 2.34 -30.45 -3.37
N TYR A 139 2.69 -29.17 -3.37
CA TYR A 139 3.51 -28.55 -2.33
C TYR A 139 2.86 -28.66 -0.95
N ALA A 140 1.55 -28.40 -0.85
CA ALA A 140 0.81 -28.58 0.39
C ALA A 140 0.82 -30.05 0.86
N SER A 141 0.68 -31.01 -0.06
CA SER A 141 0.74 -32.45 0.25
C SER A 141 2.12 -32.90 0.74
N TRP A 142 3.19 -32.23 0.31
CA TRP A 142 4.55 -32.46 0.77
C TRP A 142 4.87 -31.76 2.09
N GLY A 143 4.00 -30.88 2.58
CA GLY A 143 4.21 -30.14 3.82
C GLY A 143 5.02 -28.85 3.65
N VAL A 144 5.11 -28.30 2.45
CA VAL A 144 5.80 -27.02 2.22
C VAL A 144 5.16 -25.90 3.05
N ASP A 145 5.98 -25.03 3.65
CA ASP A 145 5.58 -23.88 4.46
C ASP A 145 5.93 -22.54 3.79
N TYR A 146 6.74 -22.56 2.73
CA TYR A 146 7.26 -21.38 2.05
C TYR A 146 7.42 -21.66 0.55
N LEU A 147 6.96 -20.75 -0.30
CA LEU A 147 7.22 -20.79 -1.74
C LEU A 147 8.00 -19.54 -2.16
N LYS A 148 9.21 -19.71 -2.70
CA LYS A 148 9.87 -18.71 -3.56
C LYS A 148 9.32 -18.89 -4.97
N TYR A 149 8.79 -17.84 -5.58
CA TYR A 149 8.10 -17.93 -6.87
C TYR A 149 8.63 -16.91 -7.86
N ASP A 150 9.43 -17.40 -8.81
CA ASP A 150 10.29 -16.61 -9.70
C ASP A 150 9.57 -16.06 -10.94
N ASN A 151 10.31 -15.53 -11.91
CA ASN A 151 9.77 -14.79 -13.05
C ASN A 151 10.43 -15.09 -14.41
N CYS A 152 11.28 -16.10 -14.53
CA CYS A 152 11.90 -16.49 -15.79
C CYS A 152 10.87 -17.14 -16.73
N TYR A 153 11.10 -17.06 -18.05
CA TYR A 153 10.24 -17.71 -19.07
C TYR A 153 8.73 -17.47 -18.88
N ASN A 154 8.35 -16.25 -18.49
CA ASN A 154 6.96 -15.87 -18.19
C ASN A 154 6.05 -15.70 -19.44
N GLU A 155 6.51 -16.13 -20.62
CA GLU A 155 5.76 -16.06 -21.89
C GLU A 155 5.28 -14.65 -22.29
N GLY A 156 6.01 -13.60 -21.86
CA GLY A 156 5.62 -12.22 -22.13
C GLY A 156 4.46 -11.72 -21.27
N LEU A 157 4.10 -12.45 -20.21
CA LEU A 157 3.09 -12.05 -19.22
C LEU A 157 3.68 -11.09 -18.18
N ALA A 158 4.29 -10.02 -18.66
CA ALA A 158 4.83 -8.92 -17.85
C ALA A 158 4.81 -7.60 -18.66
N GLY A 159 5.26 -6.50 -18.06
CA GLY A 159 5.40 -5.19 -18.69
C GLY A 159 4.31 -4.18 -18.31
N THR A 160 3.31 -4.61 -17.53
CA THR A 160 2.39 -3.73 -16.80
C THR A 160 2.03 -4.33 -15.45
N PRO A 161 1.73 -3.50 -14.42
CA PRO A 161 1.35 -3.99 -13.10
C PRO A 161 0.22 -5.02 -13.13
N LYS A 162 -0.79 -4.84 -14.00
CA LYS A 162 -1.95 -5.75 -14.09
C LYS A 162 -1.56 -7.14 -14.58
N ILE A 163 -0.75 -7.23 -15.62
CA ILE A 163 -0.38 -8.52 -16.23
C ILE A 163 0.47 -9.33 -15.24
N SER A 164 1.48 -8.69 -14.62
CA SER A 164 2.30 -9.30 -13.59
C SER A 164 1.46 -9.68 -12.36
N HIS A 165 0.59 -8.79 -11.88
CA HIS A 165 -0.35 -9.08 -10.80
C HIS A 165 -1.16 -10.34 -11.06
N ASP A 166 -1.84 -10.45 -12.21
CA ASP A 166 -2.73 -11.58 -12.50
C ASP A 166 -2.01 -12.92 -12.46
N ARG A 167 -0.80 -12.95 -13.01
CA ARG A 167 0.04 -14.14 -13.03
C ARG A 167 0.47 -14.58 -11.64
N TYR A 168 0.90 -13.65 -10.78
CA TYR A 168 1.23 -13.95 -9.39
C TYR A 168 -0.01 -14.25 -8.53
N ALA A 169 -1.13 -13.58 -8.79
CA ALA A 169 -2.39 -13.80 -8.08
C ALA A 169 -2.96 -15.21 -8.33
N ASN A 170 -2.72 -15.81 -9.51
CA ASN A 170 -3.10 -17.20 -9.78
C ASN A 170 -2.46 -18.17 -8.78
N MET A 171 -1.14 -18.08 -8.58
CA MET A 171 -0.44 -18.94 -7.61
C MET A 171 -0.83 -18.59 -6.17
N SER A 172 -1.02 -17.31 -5.84
CA SER A 172 -1.54 -16.90 -4.53
C SER A 172 -2.87 -17.57 -4.18
N ARG A 173 -3.85 -17.53 -5.12
CA ARG A 173 -5.14 -18.22 -4.98
C ARG A 173 -4.97 -19.73 -4.87
N ALA A 174 -4.11 -20.33 -5.70
CA ALA A 174 -3.85 -21.76 -5.69
C ALA A 174 -3.29 -22.22 -4.33
N LEU A 175 -2.32 -21.48 -3.76
CA LEU A 175 -1.78 -21.75 -2.42
C LEU A 175 -2.86 -21.65 -1.35
N ASN A 176 -3.66 -20.58 -1.38
CA ASN A 176 -4.75 -20.39 -0.43
C ASN A 176 -5.80 -21.52 -0.49
N ALA A 177 -6.13 -21.99 -1.70
CA ALA A 177 -7.10 -23.06 -1.92
C ALA A 177 -6.67 -24.41 -1.32
N THR A 178 -5.37 -24.62 -1.07
CA THR A 178 -4.88 -25.83 -0.40
C THR A 178 -5.29 -25.92 1.07
N GLY A 179 -5.64 -24.79 1.71
CA GLY A 179 -5.92 -24.68 3.14
C GLY A 179 -4.68 -24.81 4.05
N ARG A 180 -3.48 -25.02 3.48
CA ARG A 180 -2.21 -25.00 4.24
C ARG A 180 -1.65 -23.58 4.23
N PRO A 181 -1.29 -22.99 5.39
CA PRO A 181 -0.56 -21.73 5.42
C PRO A 181 0.82 -21.89 4.79
N ILE A 182 1.05 -21.28 3.64
CA ILE A 182 2.33 -21.25 2.92
C ILE A 182 2.72 -19.78 2.75
N LEU A 183 3.90 -19.41 3.26
CA LEU A 183 4.45 -18.07 3.07
C LEU A 183 4.79 -17.90 1.59
N TYR A 184 4.20 -16.89 0.96
CA TYR A 184 4.37 -16.67 -0.48
C TYR A 184 5.35 -15.53 -0.73
N SER A 185 6.55 -15.87 -1.22
CA SER A 185 7.61 -14.93 -1.56
C SER A 185 7.74 -14.80 -3.07
N MET A 186 7.33 -13.65 -3.59
CA MET A 186 7.44 -13.31 -5.01
C MET A 186 8.86 -12.91 -5.37
N CYS A 187 9.37 -13.45 -6.48
CA CYS A 187 10.69 -13.16 -7.01
C CYS A 187 10.56 -12.64 -8.45
N ASN A 188 10.05 -11.41 -8.61
CA ASN A 188 9.90 -10.75 -9.91
C ASN A 188 10.86 -9.56 -10.10
N TRP A 189 11.83 -9.44 -9.21
CA TRP A 189 12.94 -8.48 -9.30
C TRP A 189 12.53 -7.01 -9.37
N GLY A 190 11.36 -6.64 -8.84
CA GLY A 190 10.84 -5.29 -8.91
C GLY A 190 10.15 -4.93 -10.23
N GLU A 191 10.04 -5.88 -11.17
CA GLU A 191 9.37 -5.68 -12.46
C GLU A 191 7.92 -5.22 -12.25
N ASP A 192 7.51 -4.19 -12.98
CA ASP A 192 6.19 -3.57 -12.89
C ASP A 192 5.79 -3.00 -11.50
N GLY A 193 6.74 -2.90 -10.56
CA GLY A 193 6.53 -2.27 -9.26
C GLY A 193 5.66 -3.10 -8.31
N PRO A 194 6.12 -4.29 -7.86
CA PRO A 194 5.38 -5.20 -6.99
C PRO A 194 5.00 -4.56 -5.65
N TRP A 195 5.77 -3.59 -5.15
CA TRP A 195 5.43 -2.79 -3.97
C TRP A 195 4.08 -2.04 -4.08
N ASN A 196 3.43 -2.03 -5.25
CA ASN A 196 2.08 -1.48 -5.40
C ASN A 196 0.99 -2.55 -5.52
N PHE A 197 1.28 -3.73 -6.07
CA PHE A 197 0.25 -4.73 -6.40
C PHE A 197 0.40 -6.05 -5.64
N ALA A 198 1.59 -6.34 -5.10
CA ALA A 198 1.90 -7.58 -4.41
C ALA A 198 1.51 -7.55 -2.92
N THR A 199 1.26 -6.37 -2.36
CA THR A 199 0.97 -6.14 -0.93
C THR A 199 -0.21 -6.95 -0.38
N THR A 200 -1.14 -7.38 -1.24
CA THR A 200 -2.35 -8.10 -0.86
C THR A 200 -2.40 -9.53 -1.37
N ILE A 201 -1.42 -9.93 -2.18
CA ILE A 201 -1.35 -11.27 -2.79
C ILE A 201 -0.12 -12.05 -2.37
N SER A 202 0.89 -11.44 -1.75
CA SER A 202 2.11 -12.11 -1.28
C SER A 202 2.64 -11.54 0.04
N ASN A 203 3.48 -12.34 0.72
CA ASN A 203 4.08 -11.97 2.01
C ASN A 203 5.39 -11.20 1.86
N SER A 204 6.05 -11.34 0.71
CA SER A 204 7.20 -10.54 0.34
C SER A 204 7.38 -10.51 -1.17
N TRP A 205 8.07 -9.49 -1.67
CA TRP A 205 8.43 -9.39 -3.08
C TRP A 205 9.86 -8.88 -3.25
N ARG A 206 10.63 -9.57 -4.10
CA ARG A 206 11.96 -9.12 -4.53
C ARG A 206 11.83 -7.78 -5.22
N ILE A 207 12.60 -6.79 -4.77
CA ILE A 207 12.54 -5.43 -5.34
C ILE A 207 13.56 -5.18 -6.43
N SER A 208 14.54 -6.06 -6.63
CA SER A 208 15.64 -5.84 -7.59
C SER A 208 16.10 -7.14 -8.23
N GLY A 209 16.92 -7.00 -9.29
CA GLY A 209 17.77 -8.10 -9.75
C GLY A 209 18.63 -8.68 -8.64
N ASP A 210 19.16 -9.89 -8.87
CA ASP A 210 19.85 -10.65 -7.82
C ASP A 210 21.08 -9.93 -7.29
N ILE A 211 21.28 -10.03 -5.97
CA ILE A 211 22.49 -9.55 -5.31
C ILE A 211 23.72 -10.32 -5.79
N HIS A 212 24.87 -9.67 -5.73
CA HIS A 212 26.17 -10.33 -5.76
C HIS A 212 26.90 -10.08 -4.46
N ASP A 213 27.80 -10.99 -4.10
CA ASP A 213 28.78 -10.81 -3.04
C ASP A 213 29.86 -9.77 -3.40
N ASP A 214 29.41 -8.53 -3.59
CA ASP A 214 30.21 -7.36 -3.93
C ASP A 214 29.53 -6.09 -3.36
N PHE A 215 30.32 -5.19 -2.81
CA PHE A 215 29.82 -4.02 -2.08
C PHE A 215 29.27 -2.92 -2.99
N ASP A 216 29.99 -2.53 -4.06
CA ASP A 216 29.68 -1.35 -4.88
C ASP A 216 30.00 -1.48 -6.39
N ARG A 217 30.46 -2.64 -6.85
CA ARG A 217 30.82 -2.85 -8.25
C ARG A 217 29.64 -2.60 -9.18
N PHE A 218 29.92 -1.84 -10.24
CA PHE A 218 29.03 -1.78 -11.38
C PHE A 218 29.11 -3.08 -12.19
N ASP A 219 27.96 -3.64 -12.56
CA ASP A 219 27.85 -4.80 -13.44
C ASP A 219 26.87 -4.51 -14.56
N GLU A 220 27.26 -4.76 -15.81
CA GLU A 220 26.40 -4.57 -16.98
C GLU A 220 25.16 -5.47 -16.95
N ARG A 221 25.23 -6.58 -16.20
CA ARG A 221 24.11 -7.50 -15.97
C ARG A 221 23.11 -6.97 -14.95
N CYS A 222 23.44 -5.90 -14.21
CA CYS A 222 22.51 -5.12 -13.38
C CYS A 222 22.50 -3.66 -13.88
N PRO A 223 21.89 -3.38 -15.05
CA PRO A 223 22.07 -2.11 -15.75
C PRO A 223 21.25 -0.95 -15.16
N CYS A 224 20.28 -1.23 -14.30
CA CYS A 224 19.38 -0.22 -13.76
C CYS A 224 20.10 0.76 -12.82
N THR A 225 19.72 2.03 -12.89
CA THR A 225 20.24 3.09 -11.99
C THR A 225 19.19 3.56 -10.99
N THR A 226 17.92 3.27 -11.26
CA THR A 226 16.77 3.47 -10.36
C THR A 226 15.83 2.28 -10.50
N ILE A 227 15.15 1.91 -9.42
CA ILE A 227 14.20 0.80 -9.45
C ILE A 227 12.81 1.21 -9.92
N LEU A 228 12.45 2.49 -9.76
CA LEU A 228 11.13 3.00 -10.13
C LEU A 228 10.88 3.00 -11.65
N ASP A 229 11.94 2.88 -12.46
CA ASP A 229 11.87 2.72 -13.91
C ASP A 229 12.89 1.69 -14.42
N CYS A 230 13.00 0.55 -13.73
CA CYS A 230 13.86 -0.54 -14.17
C CYS A 230 13.10 -1.45 -15.15
N LYS A 231 13.60 -1.58 -16.38
CA LYS A 231 13.03 -2.47 -17.41
C LYS A 231 13.75 -3.80 -17.56
N LEU A 232 14.96 -3.87 -17.02
CA LEU A 232 15.77 -5.08 -17.02
C LEU A 232 16.48 -5.17 -15.66
N PRO A 233 15.81 -5.77 -14.65
CA PRO A 233 16.36 -5.88 -13.31
C PRO A 233 17.70 -6.60 -13.27
N GLY A 234 17.82 -7.66 -14.06
CA GLY A 234 19.07 -8.37 -14.25
C GLY A 234 19.56 -9.08 -12.98
N PHE A 235 20.88 -9.22 -12.84
CA PHE A 235 21.52 -9.92 -11.73
C PHE A 235 22.97 -9.43 -11.55
N HIS A 236 23.65 -9.88 -10.50
CA HIS A 236 24.93 -9.34 -10.01
C HIS A 236 24.86 -7.88 -9.56
N CYS A 237 23.74 -7.47 -8.97
CA CYS A 237 23.60 -6.15 -8.39
C CYS A 237 24.44 -6.04 -7.11
N ALA A 238 25.34 -5.04 -7.04
CA ALA A 238 26.10 -4.79 -5.83
C ALA A 238 25.20 -4.38 -4.65
N MET A 239 25.63 -4.72 -3.44
CA MET A 239 24.87 -4.49 -2.20
C MET A 239 24.46 -3.02 -2.01
N SER A 240 25.36 -2.06 -2.25
CA SER A 240 25.06 -0.63 -2.14
C SER A 240 24.06 -0.13 -3.19
N ARG A 241 23.99 -0.77 -4.37
CA ARG A 241 22.98 -0.49 -5.41
C ARG A 241 21.59 -0.89 -4.93
N ILE A 242 21.47 -2.06 -4.30
CA ILE A 242 20.19 -2.56 -3.78
C ILE A 242 19.69 -1.66 -2.64
N ILE A 243 20.58 -1.16 -1.77
CA ILE A 243 20.20 -0.14 -0.77
C ILE A 243 19.62 1.11 -1.45
N ASP A 244 20.23 1.58 -2.53
CA ASP A 244 19.72 2.73 -3.30
C ASP A 244 18.34 2.45 -3.90
N PHE A 245 18.09 1.23 -4.38
CA PHE A 245 16.79 0.79 -4.89
C PHE A 245 15.72 0.66 -3.80
N ALA A 246 16.10 0.22 -2.60
CA ALA A 246 15.18 0.07 -1.47
C ALA A 246 14.69 1.41 -0.91
N ALA A 247 15.53 2.46 -0.99
CA ALA A 247 15.26 3.76 -0.37
C ALA A 247 13.87 4.36 -0.68
N PRO A 248 13.37 4.40 -1.93
CA PRO A 248 12.05 4.95 -2.24
C PRO A 248 10.85 4.02 -1.97
N VAL A 249 11.08 2.71 -1.77
CA VAL A 249 9.97 1.71 -1.70
C VAL A 249 9.67 1.23 -0.28
N GLY A 250 10.48 1.60 0.72
CA GLY A 250 10.26 1.22 2.12
C GLY A 250 8.88 1.60 2.68
N GLN A 251 8.28 2.70 2.20
CA GLN A 251 6.94 3.14 2.61
C GLN A 251 5.78 2.20 2.21
N LYS A 252 6.06 1.16 1.44
CA LYS A 252 5.10 0.16 0.96
C LYS A 252 5.18 -1.19 1.69
N ALA A 253 6.15 -1.34 2.59
CA ALA A 253 6.33 -2.56 3.37
C ALA A 253 5.81 -2.37 4.80
N GLY A 254 5.34 -3.46 5.39
CA GLY A 254 4.77 -3.50 6.73
C GLY A 254 4.41 -4.92 7.15
N PRO A 255 3.83 -5.10 8.34
CA PRO A 255 3.43 -6.41 8.85
C PRO A 255 2.63 -7.23 7.82
N GLY A 256 3.11 -8.44 7.53
CA GLY A 256 2.51 -9.37 6.57
C GLY A 256 3.04 -9.25 5.14
N HIS A 257 3.75 -8.17 4.78
CA HIS A 257 4.11 -7.85 3.39
C HIS A 257 5.41 -7.02 3.29
N TRP A 258 6.51 -7.63 2.84
CA TRP A 258 7.86 -7.02 2.92
C TRP A 258 8.54 -6.82 1.56
N ASN A 259 9.26 -5.70 1.43
CA ASN A 259 10.26 -5.56 0.38
C ASN A 259 11.39 -6.55 0.65
N ASP A 260 11.69 -7.40 -0.33
CA ASP A 260 12.79 -8.36 -0.28
C ASP A 260 13.99 -7.83 -1.07
N LEU A 261 15.09 -7.55 -0.35
CA LEU A 261 16.33 -7.04 -0.90
C LEU A 261 17.26 -8.16 -1.38
N ASP A 262 16.74 -9.38 -1.50
CA ASP A 262 17.47 -10.61 -1.78
C ASP A 262 18.28 -11.14 -0.58
N MET A 263 18.87 -12.32 -0.76
CA MET A 263 19.58 -13.07 0.28
C MET A 263 20.79 -12.33 0.87
N LEU A 264 21.16 -12.73 2.08
CA LEU A 264 22.36 -12.27 2.76
C LEU A 264 23.60 -13.00 2.23
N GLU A 265 24.55 -12.27 1.67
CA GLU A 265 25.84 -12.78 1.17
C GLU A 265 26.88 -12.97 2.29
N VAL A 266 26.49 -12.76 3.55
CA VAL A 266 27.39 -12.75 4.72
C VAL A 266 28.17 -14.05 4.84
N GLY A 267 29.47 -13.98 4.58
CA GLY A 267 30.41 -15.10 4.70
C GLY A 267 30.77 -15.82 3.40
N ASN A 268 30.31 -15.33 2.24
CA ASN A 268 30.62 -15.95 0.93
C ASN A 268 32.01 -15.59 0.38
N GLY A 269 32.65 -14.55 0.92
CA GLY A 269 34.08 -14.23 0.75
C GLY A 269 34.42 -13.07 -0.20
N GLY A 270 33.44 -12.49 -0.89
CA GLY A 270 33.59 -11.38 -1.83
C GLY A 270 33.58 -9.99 -1.18
N MET A 271 33.07 -9.88 0.05
CA MET A 271 33.12 -8.65 0.85
C MET A 271 33.98 -8.81 2.11
N SER A 272 34.51 -7.70 2.61
CA SER A 272 35.21 -7.61 3.89
C SER A 272 34.24 -7.73 5.08
N PHE A 273 34.80 -7.96 6.27
CA PHE A 273 34.00 -8.03 7.51
C PHE A 273 33.10 -6.79 7.71
N ASP A 274 33.65 -5.58 7.53
CA ASP A 274 32.92 -4.33 7.73
C ASP A 274 31.84 -4.11 6.66
N GLU A 275 32.07 -4.57 5.44
CA GLU A 275 31.08 -4.56 4.36
C GLU A 275 29.91 -5.52 4.66
N TYR A 276 30.20 -6.72 5.20
CA TYR A 276 29.16 -7.64 5.67
C TYR A 276 28.39 -7.11 6.88
N VAL A 277 29.06 -6.41 7.80
CA VAL A 277 28.42 -5.69 8.91
C VAL A 277 27.46 -4.64 8.37
N THR A 278 27.88 -3.89 7.34
CA THR A 278 27.03 -2.92 6.64
C THR A 278 25.83 -3.58 5.97
N HIS A 279 26.06 -4.65 5.21
CA HIS A 279 25.02 -5.40 4.51
C HIS A 279 23.94 -5.92 5.48
N PHE A 280 24.35 -6.66 6.52
CA PHE A 280 23.41 -7.20 7.51
C PHE A 280 22.62 -6.10 8.23
N SER A 281 23.30 -4.99 8.55
CA SER A 281 22.66 -3.85 9.20
C SER A 281 21.56 -3.24 8.35
N MET A 282 21.86 -2.97 7.08
CA MET A 282 20.91 -2.28 6.21
C MET A 282 19.71 -3.17 5.88
N TRP A 283 19.91 -4.47 5.66
CA TRP A 283 18.80 -5.43 5.50
C TRP A 283 17.91 -5.46 6.74
N SER A 284 18.52 -5.43 7.93
CA SER A 284 17.78 -5.41 9.20
C SER A 284 16.93 -4.14 9.36
N LEU A 285 17.52 -2.96 9.08
CA LEU A 285 16.85 -1.67 9.24
C LEU A 285 15.73 -1.45 8.22
N LEU A 286 15.89 -1.99 7.01
CA LEU A 286 14.93 -1.87 5.91
C LEU A 286 13.82 -2.93 5.96
N LYS A 287 13.84 -3.78 7.00
CA LYS A 287 12.88 -4.89 7.19
C LYS A 287 12.87 -5.87 6.03
N SER A 288 14.03 -6.09 5.40
CA SER A 288 14.17 -7.18 4.45
C SER A 288 14.01 -8.52 5.18
N PRO A 289 13.48 -9.56 4.50
CA PRO A 289 13.77 -10.94 4.87
C PRO A 289 15.27 -11.15 5.16
N LEU A 290 15.59 -11.88 6.22
CA LEU A 290 16.97 -12.25 6.56
C LEU A 290 17.19 -13.72 6.21
N ILE A 291 17.28 -13.99 4.90
CA ILE A 291 17.56 -15.33 4.36
C ILE A 291 19.06 -15.46 4.10
N LEU A 292 19.71 -16.40 4.78
CA LEU A 292 21.14 -16.69 4.62
C LEU A 292 21.40 -17.37 3.27
N GLY A 293 22.35 -16.84 2.49
CA GLY A 293 22.81 -17.41 1.21
C GLY A 293 24.19 -18.06 1.27
N ASN A 294 24.68 -18.42 2.45
CA ASN A 294 26.03 -18.98 2.65
C ASN A 294 26.01 -20.48 2.97
N ASP A 295 27.19 -21.09 3.13
CA ASP A 295 27.32 -22.44 3.69
C ASP A 295 27.20 -22.42 5.21
N VAL A 296 26.00 -22.69 5.72
CA VAL A 296 25.71 -22.75 7.16
C VAL A 296 26.41 -23.91 7.88
N THR A 297 26.95 -24.90 7.16
CA THR A 297 27.69 -26.02 7.76
C THR A 297 29.13 -25.65 8.12
N ASN A 298 29.66 -24.56 7.54
CA ASN A 298 31.04 -24.14 7.70
C ASN A 298 31.19 -22.62 7.84
N MET A 299 30.47 -22.02 8.80
CA MET A 299 30.57 -20.59 9.08
C MET A 299 31.76 -20.23 9.97
N THR A 300 32.45 -19.16 9.64
CA THR A 300 33.47 -18.57 10.52
C THR A 300 32.86 -17.92 11.76
N ASN A 301 33.65 -17.74 12.81
CA ASN A 301 33.20 -16.98 14.00
C ASN A 301 32.80 -15.54 13.66
N GLU A 302 33.45 -14.92 12.66
CA GLU A 302 33.10 -13.60 12.16
C GLU A 302 31.70 -13.60 11.53
N THR A 303 31.41 -14.56 10.65
CA THR A 303 30.08 -14.77 10.04
C THR A 303 29.02 -14.94 11.13
N LEU A 304 29.24 -15.86 12.07
CA LEU A 304 28.33 -16.08 13.20
C LEU A 304 28.14 -14.82 14.03
N THR A 305 29.19 -14.03 14.26
CA THR A 305 29.12 -12.77 15.01
C THR A 305 28.16 -11.77 14.36
N ILE A 306 28.14 -11.70 13.03
CA ILE A 306 27.28 -10.79 12.27
C ILE A 306 25.83 -11.28 12.33
N ILE A 307 25.56 -12.51 11.89
CA ILE A 307 24.20 -13.02 11.72
C ILE A 307 23.49 -13.33 13.05
N THR A 308 24.24 -13.44 14.16
CA THR A 308 23.65 -13.64 15.50
C THR A 308 23.57 -12.35 16.32
N ASN A 309 23.72 -11.18 15.70
CA ASN A 309 23.54 -9.90 16.38
C ASN A 309 22.06 -9.65 16.70
N LYS A 310 21.64 -10.11 17.89
CA LYS A 310 20.27 -9.98 18.40
C LYS A 310 19.75 -8.54 18.43
N ALA A 311 20.62 -7.54 18.65
CA ALA A 311 20.18 -6.14 18.70
C ALA A 311 19.74 -5.62 17.32
N LEU A 312 20.37 -6.09 16.24
CA LEU A 312 19.99 -5.80 14.85
C LEU A 312 18.79 -6.64 14.41
N ILE A 313 18.77 -7.92 14.79
CA ILE A 313 17.61 -8.79 14.54
C ILE A 313 16.36 -8.23 15.22
N ASP A 314 16.46 -7.70 16.45
CA ASP A 314 15.33 -7.07 17.15
C ASP A 314 14.87 -5.79 16.49
N VAL A 315 15.75 -5.09 15.76
CA VAL A 315 15.30 -4.04 14.86
C VAL A 315 14.50 -4.66 13.73
N ASN A 316 15.04 -5.63 12.99
CA ASN A 316 14.33 -6.28 11.87
C ASN A 316 12.96 -6.85 12.27
N GLN A 317 12.88 -7.46 13.44
CA GLN A 317 11.69 -8.12 13.99
C GLN A 317 10.84 -7.21 14.90
N ASP A 318 11.08 -5.90 14.89
CA ASP A 318 10.33 -4.94 15.71
C ASP A 318 8.85 -4.91 15.32
N SER A 319 7.96 -4.92 16.32
CA SER A 319 6.52 -5.04 16.12
C SER A 319 5.86 -3.80 15.53
N ALA A 320 6.53 -2.64 15.49
CA ALA A 320 6.03 -1.50 14.71
C ALA A 320 6.13 -1.74 13.21
N GLY A 321 6.99 -2.67 12.77
CA GLY A 321 7.09 -3.11 11.39
C GLY A 321 7.47 -2.02 10.38
N SER A 322 8.06 -0.91 10.82
CA SER A 322 8.37 0.24 9.95
C SER A 322 9.81 0.18 9.44
N PRO A 323 10.05 0.10 8.13
CA PRO A 323 11.37 0.30 7.54
C PRO A 323 11.97 1.66 7.87
N ALA A 324 13.31 1.71 7.97
CA ALA A 324 14.04 2.96 8.09
C ALA A 324 14.02 3.75 6.78
N ASN A 325 13.87 5.07 6.87
CA ASN A 325 13.89 5.98 5.72
C ASN A 325 15.28 6.59 5.56
N ARG A 326 15.70 6.79 4.31
CA ARG A 326 16.91 7.58 4.02
C ARG A 326 16.60 9.06 4.15
N LEU A 327 17.24 9.73 5.09
CA LEU A 327 17.04 11.14 5.40
C LEU A 327 17.90 12.05 4.54
N TRP A 328 19.10 11.60 4.17
CA TRP A 328 19.92 12.26 3.16
C TRP A 328 20.97 11.32 2.58
N LYS A 329 21.47 11.68 1.40
CA LYS A 329 22.62 11.06 0.72
C LYS A 329 23.53 12.18 0.21
N ARG A 330 24.82 12.13 0.55
CA ARG A 330 25.81 13.18 0.26
C ARG A 330 27.00 12.55 -0.44
N ALA A 331 27.19 12.85 -1.73
CA ALA A 331 28.31 12.35 -2.51
C ALA A 331 29.66 12.82 -1.94
N ILE A 332 30.66 11.95 -1.97
CA ILE A 332 32.04 12.24 -1.57
C ILE A 332 32.89 12.40 -2.83
N ALA A 333 33.74 13.43 -2.86
CA ALA A 333 34.50 13.83 -4.05
C ALA A 333 35.40 12.72 -4.64
N VAL A 334 35.83 11.77 -3.80
CA VAL A 334 36.70 10.65 -4.20
C VAL A 334 35.93 9.41 -4.65
N GLY A 335 34.60 9.47 -4.74
CA GLY A 335 33.72 8.33 -5.01
C GLY A 335 32.93 7.90 -3.77
N GLY A 336 31.79 7.24 -4.01
CA GLY A 336 30.83 6.86 -2.98
C GLY A 336 30.10 8.06 -2.34
N ASP A 337 29.43 7.79 -1.22
CA ASP A 337 28.59 8.75 -0.51
C ASP A 337 28.50 8.46 0.99
N LEU A 338 27.99 9.45 1.73
CA LEU A 338 27.48 9.28 3.08
C LEU A 338 25.96 9.26 3.04
N GLN A 339 25.34 8.40 3.85
CA GLN A 339 23.89 8.35 3.99
C GLN A 339 23.48 8.35 5.46
N LEU A 340 22.42 9.06 5.80
CA LEU A 340 21.76 8.96 7.09
C LEU A 340 20.40 8.32 6.93
N TRP A 341 20.12 7.35 7.78
CA TRP A 341 18.87 6.60 7.82
C TRP A 341 18.29 6.67 9.22
N ALA A 342 16.96 6.74 9.32
CA ALA A 342 16.27 6.62 10.60
C ALA A 342 14.91 5.93 10.44
N GLY A 343 14.53 5.16 11.45
CA GLY A 343 13.24 4.47 11.52
C GLY A 343 12.64 4.53 12.91
N SER A 344 11.31 4.53 12.98
CA SER A 344 10.61 4.37 14.26
C SER A 344 10.53 2.90 14.63
N LEU A 345 10.68 2.62 15.92
CA LEU A 345 10.51 1.31 16.53
C LEU A 345 9.34 1.36 17.53
N ALA A 346 8.85 0.20 17.96
CA ALA A 346 7.84 0.12 19.00
C ALA A 346 8.28 0.86 20.28
N ASN A 347 7.29 1.29 21.06
CA ASN A 347 7.50 1.96 22.36
C ASN A 347 8.25 3.30 22.28
N ASN A 348 8.05 4.08 21.21
CA ASN A 348 8.65 5.42 21.02
C ASN A 348 10.19 5.38 21.04
N GLN A 349 10.76 4.32 20.44
CA GLN A 349 12.19 4.16 20.24
C GLN A 349 12.52 4.39 18.77
N PHE A 350 13.78 4.66 18.47
CA PHE A 350 14.22 4.97 17.10
C PHE A 350 15.50 4.22 16.78
N VAL A 351 15.63 3.79 15.53
CA VAL A 351 16.91 3.32 14.98
C VAL A 351 17.49 4.42 14.09
N ILE A 352 18.80 4.62 14.18
CA ILE A 352 19.57 5.60 13.40
C ILE A 352 20.76 4.88 12.79
N ALA A 353 21.00 5.04 11.50
CA ALA A 353 22.22 4.54 10.86
C ALA A 353 22.93 5.61 10.03
N LEU A 354 24.24 5.72 10.22
CA LEU A 354 25.14 6.46 9.33
C LEU A 354 25.90 5.44 8.49
N LEU A 355 25.77 5.54 7.17
CA LEU A 355 26.42 4.66 6.19
C LEU A 355 27.47 5.46 5.42
N ASN A 356 28.66 4.90 5.26
CA ASN A 356 29.71 5.42 4.38
C ASN A 356 30.00 4.41 3.27
N THR A 357 29.63 4.73 2.03
CA THR A 357 29.97 3.91 0.85
C THR A 357 31.24 4.38 0.16
N SER A 358 31.92 5.43 0.67
CA SER A 358 33.17 5.92 0.10
C SER A 358 34.38 5.07 0.53
N PRO A 359 35.46 5.03 -0.27
CA PRO A 359 36.67 4.25 0.04
C PRO A 359 37.52 4.83 1.18
N ASN A 360 37.09 5.94 1.80
CA ASN A 360 37.84 6.68 2.80
C ASN A 360 37.02 6.87 4.08
N GLY A 361 37.69 6.83 5.23
CA GLY A 361 37.07 7.17 6.50
C GLY A 361 36.58 8.63 6.53
N GLN A 362 35.42 8.85 7.15
CA GLN A 362 34.79 10.16 7.29
C GLN A 362 34.59 10.52 8.76
N THR A 363 34.54 11.82 9.04
CA THR A 363 34.07 12.37 10.32
C THR A 363 32.79 13.14 10.08
N VAL A 364 31.70 12.77 10.76
CA VAL A 364 30.38 13.35 10.53
C VAL A 364 29.69 13.63 11.86
N ASP A 365 28.94 14.72 11.92
CA ASP A 365 27.98 14.96 13.00
C ASP A 365 26.62 14.42 12.58
N VAL A 366 25.98 13.62 13.44
CA VAL A 366 24.61 13.16 13.26
C VAL A 366 23.70 14.08 14.03
N GLU A 367 23.13 15.07 13.35
CA GLU A 367 22.24 16.07 13.95
C GLU A 367 20.84 15.49 14.18
N PHE A 368 20.29 15.68 15.37
CA PHE A 368 18.92 15.27 15.71
C PHE A 368 17.87 16.08 14.95
N SER A 369 18.22 17.27 14.45
CA SER A 369 17.38 18.00 13.49
C SER A 369 17.20 17.26 12.16
N ASP A 370 18.20 16.48 11.74
CA ASP A 370 18.11 15.65 10.53
C ASP A 370 17.36 14.35 10.86
N VAL A 371 17.67 13.71 11.99
CA VAL A 371 17.08 12.43 12.41
C VAL A 371 15.57 12.54 12.66
N PHE A 372 15.13 13.56 13.39
CA PHE A 372 13.75 13.70 13.85
C PHE A 372 12.98 14.75 13.02
N VAL A 373 13.20 14.73 11.70
CA VAL A 373 12.57 15.67 10.78
C VAL A 373 11.03 15.57 10.83
N ASP A 374 10.49 14.35 10.94
CA ASP A 374 9.05 14.09 10.96
C ASP A 374 8.44 14.19 12.36
N GLN A 375 9.22 13.98 13.43
CA GLN A 375 8.71 14.05 14.81
C GLN A 375 8.66 15.47 15.38
N GLY A 376 9.40 16.41 14.78
CA GLY A 376 9.34 17.85 15.08
C GLY A 376 10.26 18.36 16.20
N PRO A 377 10.21 19.67 16.52
CA PRO A 377 11.21 20.35 17.37
C PRO A 377 11.45 19.71 18.74
N ALA A 378 10.39 19.20 19.38
CA ALA A 378 10.50 18.56 20.70
C ALA A 378 11.41 17.33 20.66
N TYR A 379 11.35 16.56 19.57
CA TYR A 379 12.23 15.41 19.37
C TYR A 379 13.63 15.85 18.91
N GLN A 380 13.73 16.87 18.06
CA GLN A 380 15.02 17.39 17.58
C GLN A 380 15.87 17.99 18.70
N GLN A 381 15.24 18.65 19.67
CA GLN A 381 15.88 19.23 20.85
C GLN A 381 15.90 18.26 22.04
N GLY A 382 15.32 17.08 21.87
CA GLY A 382 15.20 16.06 22.89
C GLY A 382 16.55 15.48 23.29
N THR A 383 16.56 14.91 24.49
CA THR A 383 17.69 14.17 25.04
C THR A 383 17.40 12.68 24.93
N TYR A 384 18.35 11.91 24.42
CA TYR A 384 18.19 10.47 24.14
C TYR A 384 19.31 9.67 24.78
N THR A 385 18.95 8.57 25.44
CA THR A 385 19.90 7.50 25.73
C THR A 385 20.14 6.70 24.46
N VAL A 386 21.40 6.58 24.07
CA VAL A 386 21.79 5.98 22.78
C VAL A 386 22.55 4.69 23.03
N TYR A 387 22.20 3.65 22.28
CA TYR A 387 22.81 2.33 22.34
C TYR A 387 23.45 2.02 20.99
N ASP A 388 24.75 1.71 20.97
CA ASP A 388 25.45 1.25 19.76
C ASP A 388 25.20 -0.24 19.56
N LEU A 389 24.55 -0.59 18.45
CA LEU A 389 24.06 -1.95 18.22
C LEU A 389 25.13 -2.93 17.74
N TRP A 390 26.33 -2.44 17.41
CA TRP A 390 27.51 -3.25 17.08
C TRP A 390 28.55 -3.28 18.19
N GLN A 391 28.22 -2.77 19.38
CA GLN A 391 29.05 -2.92 20.57
C GLN A 391 28.36 -3.81 21.60
N LYS A 392 29.16 -4.70 22.21
CA LYS A 392 28.73 -5.48 23.37
C LYS A 392 28.92 -4.69 24.66
N ASP A 393 27.98 -4.83 25.59
CA ASP A 393 28.13 -4.32 26.94
C ASP A 393 29.07 -5.20 27.79
N SER A 394 29.25 -4.84 29.07
CA SER A 394 30.11 -5.60 29.99
C SER A 394 29.62 -7.02 30.28
N THR A 395 28.38 -7.35 29.95
CA THR A 395 27.80 -8.69 30.08
C THR A 395 27.90 -9.52 28.79
N GLY A 396 28.44 -8.92 27.72
CA GLY A 396 28.59 -9.57 26.42
C GLY A 396 27.35 -9.46 25.53
N GLN A 397 26.32 -8.71 25.92
CA GLN A 397 25.09 -8.52 25.14
C GLN A 397 25.25 -7.36 24.13
N TRP A 398 24.72 -7.54 22.92
CA TRP A 398 24.71 -6.50 21.89
C TRP A 398 23.83 -5.30 22.27
N GLY A 399 24.19 -4.10 21.82
CA GLY A 399 23.47 -2.88 22.15
C GLY A 399 24.03 -2.20 23.39
N LYS A 400 25.31 -1.81 23.37
CA LYS A 400 25.95 -1.12 24.49
C LYS A 400 25.42 0.31 24.62
N ASN A 401 25.00 0.70 25.82
CA ASN A 401 24.71 2.10 26.13
C ASN A 401 25.98 2.96 25.98
N VAL A 402 25.98 3.89 25.03
CA VAL A 402 27.10 4.81 24.74
C VAL A 402 26.91 6.20 25.33
N GLY A 403 25.86 6.39 26.13
CA GLY A 403 25.59 7.61 26.87
C GLY A 403 24.31 8.29 26.44
N THR A 404 24.19 9.55 26.86
CA THR A 404 23.03 10.39 26.60
C THR A 404 23.44 11.58 25.75
N PHE A 405 22.69 11.84 24.69
CA PHE A 405 22.99 12.85 23.68
C PHE A 405 21.82 13.83 23.54
N THR A 406 22.13 15.09 23.25
CA THR A 406 21.14 16.15 23.00
C THR A 406 21.57 16.93 21.77
N GLY A 407 20.65 17.16 20.85
CA GLY A 407 20.87 17.89 19.60
C GLY A 407 21.70 17.16 18.54
N ALA A 408 22.71 16.37 18.91
CA ALA A 408 23.51 15.58 17.96
C ALA A 408 24.37 14.49 18.61
N ILE A 409 24.80 13.52 17.80
CA ILE A 409 25.97 12.68 18.06
C ILE A 409 27.16 13.30 17.30
N ARG A 410 28.11 13.86 18.04
CA ARG A 410 29.21 14.67 17.47
C ARG A 410 30.44 13.83 17.11
N ARG A 411 31.12 14.23 16.04
CA ARG A 411 32.42 13.73 15.57
C ARG A 411 32.46 12.21 15.38
N VAL A 412 31.38 11.63 14.88
CA VAL A 412 31.32 10.20 14.56
C VAL A 412 32.41 9.89 13.54
N GLN A 413 33.32 8.99 13.92
CA GLN A 413 34.29 8.40 13.00
C GLN A 413 33.65 7.18 12.35
N ILE A 414 33.64 7.16 11.02
CA ILE A 414 33.11 6.03 10.24
C ILE A 414 34.14 5.65 9.18
N GLY A 415 34.57 4.39 9.17
CA GLY A 415 35.56 3.88 8.22
C GLY A 415 35.01 3.73 6.81
N SER A 416 35.88 3.34 5.88
CA SER A 416 35.49 2.96 4.52
C SER A 416 34.44 1.84 4.56
N HIS A 417 33.38 1.98 3.78
CA HIS A 417 32.34 0.94 3.59
C HIS A 417 31.64 0.50 4.89
N GLN A 418 31.79 1.26 5.97
CA GLN A 418 31.21 0.97 7.28
C GLN A 418 29.84 1.58 7.44
N THR A 419 29.08 0.99 8.36
CA THR A 419 27.88 1.58 8.97
C THR A 419 28.07 1.76 10.47
N LYS A 420 27.42 2.77 11.04
CA LYS A 420 27.23 2.92 12.49
C LYS A 420 25.75 2.92 12.77
N VAL A 421 25.29 2.03 13.63
CA VAL A 421 23.87 1.84 13.93
C VAL A 421 23.63 2.05 15.42
N TRP A 422 22.66 2.91 15.71
CA TRP A 422 22.25 3.19 17.08
C TRP A 422 20.75 2.99 17.28
N LYS A 423 20.38 2.56 18.48
CA LYS A 423 19.02 2.71 19.00
C LYS A 423 18.98 3.89 19.96
N ALA A 424 18.06 4.82 19.71
CA ALA A 424 17.83 6.00 20.53
C ALA A 424 16.51 5.85 21.30
N ILE A 425 16.58 6.04 22.61
CA ILE A 425 15.44 6.02 23.53
C ILE A 425 15.36 7.39 24.19
N PRO A 426 14.22 8.11 24.11
CA PRO A 426 14.04 9.39 24.80
C PRO A 426 14.32 9.27 26.32
N ALA A 427 15.19 10.11 26.86
CA ALA A 427 15.62 10.07 28.28
C ALA A 427 14.54 10.56 29.26
N ALA A 428 13.59 11.34 28.77
CA ALA A 428 12.30 11.61 29.40
C ALA A 428 11.22 11.24 28.37
N SER A 429 9.97 11.01 28.81
CA SER A 429 8.85 10.84 27.88
C SER A 429 8.65 12.16 27.13
N ALA A 430 9.40 12.37 26.05
CA ALA A 430 9.10 13.35 25.04
C ALA A 430 7.76 12.92 24.44
N LYS A 431 6.68 13.35 25.09
CA LYS A 431 5.35 13.25 24.54
C LYS A 431 5.29 14.30 23.45
N ARG A 432 4.76 13.94 22.28
CA ARG A 432 4.23 14.93 21.33
C ARG A 432 3.40 15.91 22.16
N THR A 433 3.86 17.16 22.28
CA THR A 433 3.09 18.20 22.97
C THR A 433 1.88 18.48 22.10
N VAL A 434 0.76 17.83 22.46
CA VAL A 434 -0.57 18.21 22.02
C VAL A 434 -0.85 19.56 22.69
N GLY A 435 -0.49 20.66 22.03
CA GLY A 435 -0.48 21.98 22.65
C GLY A 435 -0.15 23.19 21.76
N GLU A 436 -0.06 23.02 20.43
CA GLU A 436 -0.28 24.13 19.47
C GLU A 436 -1.64 23.98 18.74
N LEU A 437 -2.53 23.20 19.33
CA LEU A 437 -3.99 23.25 19.14
C LEU A 437 -4.60 23.26 20.54
N ASP A 438 -4.91 24.45 21.07
CA ASP A 438 -5.86 24.63 22.18
C ASP A 438 -7.27 24.30 21.63
N GLU A 439 -8.17 23.54 22.27
CA GLU A 439 -8.40 23.38 23.71
C GLU A 439 -8.68 21.92 24.20
N LYS A 440 -7.89 21.55 25.23
CA LYS A 440 -8.16 20.85 26.51
C LYS A 440 -8.52 19.34 26.63
N PRO A 441 -7.70 18.59 27.43
CA PRO A 441 -7.82 17.14 27.71
C PRO A 441 -8.35 16.80 29.12
N LEU A 442 -8.84 15.58 29.32
CA LEU A 442 -8.96 14.94 30.64
C LEU A 442 -7.97 13.77 30.77
N ARG A 443 -7.16 13.87 31.81
CA ARG A 443 -5.90 13.16 32.07
C ARG A 443 -6.12 11.70 32.49
N ALA A 444 -5.29 10.80 31.94
CA ALA A 444 -4.83 9.61 32.65
C ALA A 444 -3.30 9.60 32.64
N SER A 445 -2.69 9.78 33.82
CA SER A 445 -1.27 9.58 34.06
C SER A 445 -1.11 8.36 34.96
N SER A 446 -0.36 7.39 34.45
CA SER A 446 0.10 6.18 35.11
C SER A 446 0.95 6.47 36.35
N ILE A 447 0.77 5.70 37.44
CA ILE A 447 1.84 5.40 38.41
C ILE A 447 1.76 3.93 38.84
N CYS A 448 2.88 3.25 38.61
CA CYS A 448 3.49 2.07 39.25
C CYS A 448 2.64 0.96 39.88
N THR A 449 2.89 -0.24 39.36
CA THR A 449 2.85 -1.53 40.05
C THR A 449 3.68 -1.50 41.33
N LEU A 450 3.05 -1.72 42.49
CA LEU A 450 3.34 -2.81 43.45
C LEU A 450 2.93 -2.43 44.89
N TRP A 451 2.27 -3.41 45.51
CA TRP A 451 1.96 -3.58 46.94
C TRP A 451 0.71 -2.91 47.54
N THR A 452 -0.05 -3.80 48.19
CA THR A 452 -1.01 -3.61 49.29
C THR A 452 -2.43 -3.14 48.96
N LEU A 453 -3.31 -4.15 48.88
CA LEU A 453 -4.57 -4.26 49.62
C LEU A 453 -4.70 -3.23 50.78
N HIS A 454 -5.87 -2.58 50.83
CA HIS A 454 -6.49 -1.82 51.93
C HIS A 454 -6.70 -0.31 51.75
N VAL A 455 -7.96 0.06 52.01
CA VAL A 455 -8.52 1.38 52.33
C VAL A 455 -8.96 2.25 51.15
N ILE A 456 -10.05 1.83 50.49
CA ILE A 456 -11.13 2.76 50.16
C ILE A 456 -11.94 2.96 51.44
N THR A 457 -11.80 4.11 52.10
CA THR A 457 -12.85 4.78 52.91
C THR A 457 -12.26 6.00 53.61
N GLN A 458 -12.60 7.20 53.11
CA GLN A 458 -12.64 8.54 53.74
C GLN A 458 -12.50 9.52 52.56
N VAL A 459 -13.50 10.23 52.05
CA VAL A 459 -14.68 10.83 52.65
C VAL A 459 -15.73 10.99 51.53
N ALA A 460 -16.77 10.18 51.56
CA ALA A 460 -18.10 10.62 51.12
C ALA A 460 -18.81 11.07 52.40
N MET A 461 -19.01 12.37 52.63
CA MET A 461 -19.99 12.89 53.60
C MET A 461 -20.06 14.42 53.58
N GLN A 462 -21.11 14.95 52.95
CA GLN A 462 -21.91 16.15 53.25
C GLN A 462 -22.55 16.58 51.92
N CYS A 463 -23.85 16.45 51.62
CA CYS A 463 -25.04 16.18 52.40
C CYS A 463 -26.07 15.41 51.56
N ARG A 464 -26.99 14.75 52.27
CA ARG A 464 -27.98 13.75 51.87
C ARG A 464 -29.11 14.28 50.98
N ALA A 465 -29.60 13.45 50.04
CA ALA A 465 -30.94 12.83 50.05
C ALA A 465 -31.11 11.85 48.84
N THR A 466 -31.08 10.50 48.98
CA THR A 466 -32.21 9.51 49.08
C THR A 466 -33.26 9.63 47.94
N VAL A 467 -33.74 8.64 47.15
CA VAL A 467 -33.73 7.14 46.98
C VAL A 467 -34.23 6.91 45.51
N HIS A 468 -33.81 5.96 44.66
CA HIS A 468 -34.16 4.53 44.61
C HIS A 468 -33.37 3.78 43.51
N MET A 469 -32.61 2.76 43.91
CA MET A 469 -32.10 1.66 43.08
C MET A 469 -33.11 0.50 43.09
N LYS A 470 -33.41 -0.06 41.91
CA LYS A 470 -33.90 -1.45 41.71
C LYS A 470 -33.77 -1.84 40.22
N VAL A 471 -32.56 -2.07 39.70
CA VAL A 471 -32.34 -2.82 38.42
C VAL A 471 -30.96 -3.52 38.39
N VAL A 472 -29.98 -3.12 39.20
CA VAL A 472 -28.59 -3.65 39.12
C VAL A 472 -28.37 -4.98 39.86
N GLU A 473 -29.36 -5.50 40.59
CA GLU A 473 -29.25 -6.77 41.33
C GLU A 473 -29.55 -8.03 40.49
N GLN A 474 -29.94 -7.88 39.22
CA GLN A 474 -30.29 -9.01 38.35
C GLN A 474 -29.16 -9.42 37.38
N TYR A 475 -28.16 -8.57 37.15
CA TYR A 475 -27.05 -8.84 36.21
C TYR A 475 -25.79 -9.45 36.86
N LEU A 476 -25.75 -9.56 38.19
CA LEU A 476 -24.60 -10.12 38.93
C LEU A 476 -24.82 -11.55 39.45
N ASN A 477 -25.98 -12.16 39.20
CA ASN A 477 -26.27 -13.55 39.58
C ASN A 477 -26.12 -14.58 38.44
N GLU A 478 -25.81 -14.17 37.21
CA GLU A 478 -25.65 -15.11 36.06
C GLU A 478 -24.20 -15.31 35.59
N MET A 479 -23.21 -14.64 36.21
CA MET A 479 -21.77 -14.86 35.92
C MET A 479 -21.02 -15.70 36.97
N SER A 480 -21.74 -16.52 37.76
CA SER A 480 -21.15 -17.46 38.72
C SER A 480 -21.51 -18.93 38.47
N ILE A 481 -22.08 -19.26 37.31
CA ILE A 481 -22.35 -20.65 36.88
C ILE A 481 -21.81 -20.78 35.45
N LEU A 482 -20.48 -20.83 35.27
CA LEU A 482 -19.82 -21.28 34.03
C LEU A 482 -18.28 -21.43 34.21
N LEU A 483 -17.83 -21.74 35.43
CA LEU A 483 -16.39 -21.94 35.75
C LEU A 483 -16.16 -23.13 36.69
N GLN A 484 -16.90 -24.22 36.46
CA GLN A 484 -16.68 -25.51 37.10
C GLN A 484 -17.17 -26.64 36.17
N GLU A 485 -16.36 -27.03 35.18
CA GLU A 485 -16.34 -28.36 34.55
C GLU A 485 -15.30 -28.40 33.41
N ALA A 486 -14.03 -28.62 33.74
CA ALA A 486 -13.01 -28.98 32.75
C ALA A 486 -11.81 -29.70 33.39
N THR A 487 -12.05 -30.87 33.97
CA THR A 487 -11.00 -31.87 34.21
C THR A 487 -11.63 -33.27 34.23
N SER A 488 -11.34 -34.11 33.22
CA SER A 488 -10.89 -35.51 33.40
C SER A 488 -10.89 -36.35 32.11
N HIS A 489 -9.85 -37.19 32.00
CA HIS A 489 -9.68 -38.46 31.29
C HIS A 489 -9.06 -38.57 29.89
N ARG A 490 -7.99 -39.41 29.90
CA ARG A 490 -7.20 -39.98 28.81
C ARG A 490 -7.84 -41.25 28.21
N THR A 491 -7.32 -41.62 27.03
CA THR A 491 -6.97 -42.98 26.49
C THR A 491 -8.01 -43.79 25.69
N LEU A 492 -7.72 -44.01 24.38
CA LEU A 492 -7.43 -45.30 23.68
C LEU A 492 -8.04 -45.46 22.25
N ARG A 493 -7.12 -45.73 21.29
CA ARG A 493 -7.08 -46.74 20.20
C ARG A 493 -7.96 -46.66 18.93
N HIS A 494 -7.22 -46.63 17.81
CA HIS A 494 -7.36 -47.32 16.51
C HIS A 494 -8.67 -48.03 16.14
N THR A 495 -9.19 -47.76 14.92
CA THR A 495 -9.32 -48.76 13.83
C THR A 495 -9.70 -48.12 12.50
N SER A 496 -9.05 -48.57 11.43
CA SER A 496 -9.32 -48.25 10.02
C SER A 496 -10.58 -48.94 9.50
N LEU A 497 -11.27 -48.37 8.50
CA LEU A 497 -11.86 -49.15 7.41
C LEU A 497 -12.16 -48.28 6.16
N VAL A 498 -11.80 -48.86 5.01
CA VAL A 498 -11.95 -48.39 3.64
C VAL A 498 -13.29 -48.86 3.06
N THR A 499 -14.00 -48.00 2.31
CA THR A 499 -14.84 -48.26 1.10
C THR A 499 -15.38 -46.89 0.67
N GLY A 500 -15.23 -46.36 -0.55
CA GLY A 500 -15.33 -46.95 -1.89
C GLY A 500 -16.71 -46.64 -2.48
N GLY A 501 -16.85 -45.55 -3.25
CA GLY A 501 -18.10 -45.22 -3.97
C GLY A 501 -18.13 -43.86 -4.68
N LEU A 502 -17.94 -43.89 -6.01
CA LEU A 502 -18.07 -42.80 -6.99
C LEU A 502 -19.54 -42.37 -7.22
N VAL A 503 -19.85 -41.06 -7.15
CA VAL A 503 -21.06 -40.40 -7.72
C VAL A 503 -20.69 -38.93 -8.05
N PRO A 504 -21.17 -38.34 -9.17
CA PRO A 504 -20.41 -37.41 -10.02
C PRO A 504 -20.44 -35.95 -9.55
N VAL A 505 -19.31 -35.26 -9.74
CA VAL A 505 -19.12 -33.84 -9.46
C VAL A 505 -19.87 -33.02 -10.51
N LEU A 506 -20.97 -32.39 -10.10
CA LEU A 506 -21.55 -31.27 -10.81
C LEU A 506 -20.59 -30.08 -10.62
N LEU A 507 -19.86 -29.69 -11.67
CA LEU A 507 -18.99 -28.51 -11.67
C LEU A 507 -19.86 -27.27 -11.39
N THR A 508 -19.88 -26.84 -10.13
CA THR A 508 -20.33 -25.49 -9.76
C THR A 508 -19.08 -24.64 -9.74
N VAL A 509 -18.88 -23.88 -10.82
CA VAL A 509 -17.89 -22.81 -10.87
C VAL A 509 -18.36 -21.75 -9.88
N LEU A 510 -17.73 -21.67 -8.72
CA LEU A 510 -17.91 -20.56 -7.79
C LEU A 510 -16.98 -19.42 -8.22
N PRO A 511 -17.47 -18.18 -8.36
CA PRO A 511 -16.62 -17.05 -8.73
C PRO A 511 -15.77 -16.63 -7.52
N THR A 512 -14.46 -16.53 -7.70
CA THR A 512 -13.51 -15.97 -6.73
C THR A 512 -13.62 -14.45 -6.72
N SER A 513 -13.83 -13.84 -5.55
CA SER A 513 -13.80 -12.40 -5.35
C SER A 513 -12.37 -11.90 -5.14
N ASP A 514 -11.77 -11.35 -6.20
CA ASP A 514 -10.73 -10.33 -6.08
C ASP A 514 -11.43 -8.96 -5.91
N ALA A 515 -10.68 -7.87 -5.71
CA ALA A 515 -11.20 -6.50 -5.80
C ALA A 515 -12.16 -6.33 -7.00
N LEU A 516 -13.17 -5.44 -6.93
CA LEU A 516 -14.04 -5.10 -8.07
C LEU A 516 -13.24 -4.40 -9.18
N ASN A 517 -12.31 -5.11 -9.82
CA ASN A 517 -11.61 -4.73 -11.03
C ASN A 517 -12.51 -5.01 -12.24
N ASN A 518 -13.75 -4.55 -12.11
CA ASN A 518 -14.83 -4.67 -13.09
C ASN A 518 -14.72 -3.61 -14.21
N GLY A 519 -13.62 -2.84 -14.23
CA GLY A 519 -13.38 -1.77 -15.20
C GLY A 519 -14.25 -0.52 -15.00
N LEU A 520 -15.01 -0.39 -13.91
CA LEU A 520 -15.97 0.71 -13.72
C LEU A 520 -15.39 1.98 -13.07
N ALA A 521 -14.18 1.90 -12.52
CA ALA A 521 -13.53 2.99 -11.75
C ALA A 521 -12.28 3.57 -12.44
N ILE A 522 -12.29 3.67 -13.78
CA ILE A 522 -11.15 4.25 -14.52
C ILE A 522 -11.07 5.77 -14.31
N THR A 523 -12.22 6.45 -14.23
CA THR A 523 -12.35 7.87 -13.89
C THR A 523 -13.44 8.05 -12.82
N PRO A 524 -13.47 9.18 -12.08
CA PRO A 524 -14.50 9.42 -11.08
C PRO A 524 -15.90 9.45 -11.70
N GLN A 525 -16.89 8.94 -10.98
CA GLN A 525 -18.27 8.87 -11.47
C GLN A 525 -18.89 10.26 -11.43
N MET A 526 -19.67 10.60 -12.44
CA MET A 526 -20.39 11.86 -12.52
C MET A 526 -21.89 11.56 -12.63
N GLY A 527 -22.71 12.26 -11.86
CA GLY A 527 -24.13 11.97 -11.80
C GLY A 527 -24.90 12.89 -10.88
N TRP A 528 -26.06 12.42 -10.43
CA TRP A 528 -26.96 13.14 -9.55
C TRP A 528 -27.44 12.21 -8.43
N ASN A 529 -27.64 12.78 -7.24
CA ASN A 529 -28.14 12.07 -6.06
C ASN A 529 -29.33 12.80 -5.44
N THR A 530 -30.34 12.02 -5.08
CA THR A 530 -31.63 12.52 -4.58
C THR A 530 -31.62 13.11 -3.16
N TYR A 531 -30.76 12.62 -2.24
CA TYR A 531 -30.93 12.85 -0.79
C TYR A 531 -30.84 14.31 -0.38
N TYR A 532 -29.88 15.05 -0.95
CA TYR A 532 -29.48 16.34 -0.40
C TYR A 532 -30.55 17.41 -0.54
N HIS A 533 -31.27 17.41 -1.66
CA HIS A 533 -32.38 18.33 -1.86
C HIS A 533 -33.71 17.74 -1.37
N PHE A 534 -33.99 16.47 -1.70
CA PHE A 534 -35.33 15.89 -1.50
C PHE A 534 -35.47 15.12 -0.18
N GLY A 535 -34.37 14.71 0.46
CA GLY A 535 -34.38 13.81 1.61
C GLY A 535 -35.26 12.59 1.35
N CYS A 536 -36.18 12.29 2.28
CA CYS A 536 -37.14 11.20 2.13
C CYS A 536 -38.37 11.53 1.27
N GLY A 537 -38.47 12.75 0.71
CA GLY A 537 -39.54 13.22 -0.18
C GLY A 537 -39.45 12.71 -1.62
N ILE A 538 -38.62 11.70 -1.89
CA ILE A 538 -38.43 11.11 -3.21
C ILE A 538 -39.63 10.30 -3.70
N SER A 539 -39.81 10.23 -5.03
CA SER A 539 -40.79 9.40 -5.71
C SER A 539 -40.30 9.05 -7.13
N GLU A 540 -40.96 8.10 -7.78
CA GLU A 540 -40.74 7.74 -9.18
C GLU A 540 -40.77 8.97 -10.10
N ASP A 541 -41.78 9.83 -9.96
CA ASP A 541 -41.93 11.05 -10.77
C ASP A 541 -40.77 12.02 -10.57
N VAL A 542 -40.28 12.19 -9.34
CA VAL A 542 -39.13 13.05 -9.03
C VAL A 542 -37.87 12.53 -9.72
N VAL A 543 -37.60 11.22 -9.60
CA VAL A 543 -36.41 10.59 -10.19
C VAL A 543 -36.44 10.69 -11.71
N LEU A 544 -37.58 10.39 -12.33
CA LEU A 544 -37.71 10.43 -13.79
C LEU A 544 -37.69 11.87 -14.32
N SER A 545 -38.25 12.83 -13.59
CA SER A 545 -38.17 14.26 -13.95
C SER A 545 -36.73 14.75 -13.90
N ALA A 546 -35.98 14.39 -12.85
CA ALA A 546 -34.56 14.72 -12.73
C ALA A 546 -33.73 14.06 -13.83
N ALA A 547 -33.95 12.78 -14.14
CA ALA A 547 -33.27 12.07 -15.21
C ALA A 547 -33.49 12.74 -16.58
N ASN A 548 -34.74 13.12 -16.89
CA ASN A 548 -35.05 13.88 -18.10
C ASN A 548 -34.38 15.27 -18.10
N ALA A 549 -34.36 15.95 -16.95
CA ALA A 549 -33.71 17.25 -16.82
C ALA A 549 -32.19 17.16 -17.03
N MET A 550 -31.53 16.09 -16.58
CA MET A 550 -30.11 15.87 -16.86
C MET A 550 -29.83 15.78 -18.37
N VAL A 551 -30.71 15.10 -19.12
CA VAL A 551 -30.62 15.01 -20.58
C VAL A 551 -30.89 16.37 -21.24
N SER A 552 -31.98 17.05 -20.85
CA SER A 552 -32.37 18.33 -21.47
C SER A 552 -31.39 19.47 -21.18
N ASN A 553 -30.71 19.42 -20.04
CA ASN A 553 -29.64 20.36 -19.67
C ASN A 553 -28.26 19.98 -20.24
N ASN A 554 -28.20 18.97 -21.12
CA ASN A 554 -26.96 18.45 -21.74
C ASN A 554 -25.90 17.95 -20.74
N LEU A 555 -26.27 17.61 -19.51
CA LEU A 555 -25.31 17.12 -18.51
C LEU A 555 -24.75 15.75 -18.92
N THR A 556 -25.52 14.94 -19.63
CA THR A 556 -25.07 13.63 -20.13
C THR A 556 -23.96 13.73 -21.16
N GLN A 557 -23.96 14.77 -22.01
CA GLN A 557 -22.87 15.03 -22.96
C GLN A 557 -21.55 15.40 -22.27
N LEU A 558 -21.65 15.90 -21.04
CA LEU A 558 -20.52 16.25 -20.19
C LEU A 558 -20.07 15.08 -19.29
N GLY A 559 -20.73 13.92 -19.37
CA GLY A 559 -20.38 12.71 -18.62
C GLY A 559 -21.20 12.46 -17.35
N TYR A 560 -22.11 13.36 -16.96
CA TYR A 560 -23.01 13.12 -15.82
C TYR A 560 -24.07 12.08 -16.18
N ASN A 561 -23.76 10.81 -15.93
CA ASN A 561 -24.51 9.68 -16.46
C ASN A 561 -25.18 8.82 -15.39
N TYR A 562 -24.92 9.03 -14.09
CA TYR A 562 -25.54 8.26 -13.02
C TYR A 562 -26.73 8.99 -12.39
N VAL A 563 -27.84 8.28 -12.18
CA VAL A 563 -29.00 8.72 -11.39
C VAL A 563 -29.07 7.87 -10.12
N LEU A 564 -28.73 8.45 -8.97
CA LEU A 564 -28.61 7.75 -7.70
C LEU A 564 -29.83 8.06 -6.80
N ILE A 565 -30.65 7.04 -6.58
CA ILE A 565 -31.69 7.09 -5.55
C ILE A 565 -31.03 6.74 -4.22
N ASP A 566 -31.06 7.69 -3.30
CA ASP A 566 -30.51 7.54 -1.95
C ASP A 566 -31.61 7.01 -1.00
N ASP A 567 -31.37 7.00 0.30
CA ASP A 567 -32.24 6.43 1.32
C ASP A 567 -33.74 6.81 1.20
N CYS A 568 -34.61 6.07 1.90
CA CYS A 568 -36.07 6.23 1.94
C CYS A 568 -36.83 5.79 0.67
N TRP A 569 -36.22 4.99 -0.21
CA TRP A 569 -36.91 4.35 -1.33
C TRP A 569 -37.62 3.05 -0.93
N GLN A 570 -37.18 2.45 0.17
CA GLN A 570 -37.63 1.17 0.70
C GLN A 570 -39.02 1.27 1.35
N ALA A 571 -39.80 0.21 1.21
CA ALA A 571 -40.94 -0.06 2.08
C ALA A 571 -40.48 -0.24 3.54
N ASP A 572 -41.41 -0.22 4.49
CA ASP A 572 -41.07 -0.36 5.91
C ASP A 572 -40.57 -1.77 6.27
N MET A 573 -40.95 -2.78 5.48
CA MET A 573 -40.57 -4.17 5.69
C MET A 573 -40.12 -4.81 4.38
N ARG A 574 -39.20 -5.78 4.51
CA ARG A 574 -38.82 -6.71 3.44
C ARG A 574 -39.99 -7.61 3.06
N ASP A 575 -39.91 -8.24 1.90
CA ASP A 575 -40.89 -9.26 1.50
C ASP A 575 -40.88 -10.41 2.52
N PRO A 576 -42.03 -10.74 3.16
CA PRO A 576 -42.04 -11.70 4.27
C PRO A 576 -41.81 -13.16 3.84
N ALA A 577 -41.91 -13.47 2.55
CA ALA A 577 -41.69 -14.83 2.04
C ALA A 577 -40.25 -15.06 1.57
N THR A 578 -39.60 -14.02 1.04
CA THR A 578 -38.30 -14.13 0.37
C THR A 578 -37.18 -13.34 1.07
N ASN A 579 -37.54 -12.45 2.01
CA ASN A 579 -36.66 -11.42 2.59
C ASN A 579 -36.06 -10.44 1.57
N ALA A 580 -36.51 -10.48 0.31
CA ALA A 580 -36.06 -9.57 -0.72
C ALA A 580 -36.41 -8.12 -0.37
N PRO A 581 -35.56 -7.16 -0.76
CA PRO A 581 -35.84 -5.75 -0.56
C PRO A 581 -37.02 -5.33 -1.45
N VAL A 582 -37.92 -4.51 -0.90
CA VAL A 582 -39.14 -4.04 -1.59
C VAL A 582 -39.15 -2.51 -1.60
N ALA A 583 -39.41 -1.91 -2.76
CA ALA A 583 -39.61 -0.46 -2.88
C ALA A 583 -40.97 -0.04 -2.31
N ASP A 584 -41.06 1.15 -1.73
CA ASP A 584 -42.33 1.69 -1.21
C ASP A 584 -43.34 1.87 -2.37
N PRO A 585 -44.45 1.13 -2.40
CA PRO A 585 -45.40 1.18 -3.52
C PRO A 585 -46.14 2.52 -3.65
N ASN A 586 -46.14 3.36 -2.61
CA ASN A 586 -46.72 4.70 -2.72
C ASN A 586 -45.75 5.67 -3.41
N LYS A 587 -44.44 5.42 -3.32
CA LYS A 587 -43.40 6.26 -3.94
C LYS A 587 -43.01 5.74 -5.32
N PHE A 588 -42.98 4.42 -5.48
CA PHE A 588 -42.55 3.70 -6.68
C PHE A 588 -43.63 2.69 -7.10
N PRO A 589 -44.80 3.17 -7.56
CA PRO A 589 -45.96 2.33 -7.86
C PRO A 589 -45.69 1.30 -8.97
N ASN A 590 -44.74 1.55 -9.86
CA ASN A 590 -44.35 0.63 -10.92
C ASN A 590 -43.14 -0.26 -10.53
N GLY A 591 -42.60 -0.08 -9.33
CA GLY A 591 -41.45 -0.81 -8.80
C GLY A 591 -40.11 -0.36 -9.36
N MET A 592 -39.03 -0.74 -8.67
CA MET A 592 -37.70 -0.18 -8.93
C MET A 592 -37.12 -0.59 -10.29
N LYS A 593 -37.43 -1.80 -10.77
CA LYS A 593 -37.03 -2.24 -12.11
C LYS A 593 -37.61 -1.34 -13.20
N ALA A 594 -38.87 -0.93 -13.10
CA ALA A 594 -39.49 -0.08 -14.10
C ALA A 594 -38.81 1.30 -14.17
N VAL A 595 -38.42 1.84 -13.01
CA VAL A 595 -37.64 3.09 -12.94
C VAL A 595 -36.27 2.92 -13.57
N ALA A 596 -35.54 1.85 -13.23
CA ALA A 596 -34.24 1.55 -13.81
C ALA A 596 -34.31 1.41 -15.35
N ASP A 597 -35.29 0.65 -15.86
CA ASP A 597 -35.50 0.47 -17.30
C ASP A 597 -35.76 1.82 -18.01
N GLN A 598 -36.51 2.73 -17.38
CA GLN A 598 -36.77 4.07 -17.93
C GLN A 598 -35.54 4.98 -17.88
N VAL A 599 -34.75 4.93 -16.80
CA VAL A 599 -33.47 5.64 -16.71
C VAL A 599 -32.50 5.13 -17.79
N HIS A 600 -32.41 3.82 -17.98
CA HIS A 600 -31.60 3.21 -19.06
C HIS A 600 -32.09 3.61 -20.45
N ALA A 601 -33.41 3.73 -20.66
CA ALA A 601 -33.98 4.18 -21.94
C ALA A 601 -33.56 5.62 -22.31
N LEU A 602 -33.19 6.45 -21.33
CA LEU A 602 -32.61 7.78 -21.52
C LEU A 602 -31.09 7.75 -21.80
N GLY A 603 -30.46 6.57 -21.81
CA GLY A 603 -29.02 6.40 -21.94
C GLY A 603 -28.23 6.68 -20.65
N LEU A 604 -28.92 6.82 -19.52
CA LEU A 604 -28.34 7.01 -18.19
C LEU A 604 -28.09 5.66 -17.51
N LYS A 605 -27.35 5.69 -16.41
CA LYS A 605 -27.09 4.56 -15.51
C LYS A 605 -27.87 4.74 -14.23
N PHE A 606 -28.44 3.65 -13.75
CA PHE A 606 -29.31 3.64 -12.58
C PHE A 606 -28.55 3.21 -11.33
N GLY A 607 -28.67 3.96 -10.23
CA GLY A 607 -28.01 3.64 -8.98
C GLY A 607 -28.93 3.73 -7.77
N LEU A 608 -28.55 2.99 -6.73
CA LEU A 608 -29.35 2.79 -5.53
C LEU A 608 -28.48 2.91 -4.27
N TYR A 609 -29.13 3.22 -3.17
CA TYR A 609 -28.56 3.21 -1.83
C TYR A 609 -28.97 1.97 -1.06
N SER A 610 -28.04 1.43 -0.27
CA SER A 610 -28.33 0.58 0.87
C SER A 610 -27.35 0.85 2.01
N ASP A 611 -27.44 0.08 3.09
CA ASP A 611 -26.67 0.27 4.30
C ASP A 611 -26.02 -1.02 4.80
N ALA A 612 -24.79 -0.92 5.31
CA ALA A 612 -24.05 -2.01 5.91
C ALA A 612 -24.54 -2.41 7.31
N GLY A 613 -25.47 -1.68 7.92
CA GLY A 613 -26.14 -2.07 9.16
C GLY A 613 -27.52 -2.70 8.97
N THR A 614 -28.19 -2.96 10.09
CA THR A 614 -29.55 -3.56 10.07
C THR A 614 -30.63 -2.57 9.65
N TYR A 615 -30.36 -1.27 9.82
CA TYR A 615 -31.23 -0.20 9.35
C TYR A 615 -30.43 0.86 8.60
N THR A 616 -31.07 1.49 7.63
CA THR A 616 -30.54 2.69 6.98
C THR A 616 -30.60 3.90 7.89
N CYS A 617 -29.92 4.98 7.53
CA CYS A 617 -29.93 6.23 8.29
C CYS A 617 -31.35 6.84 8.45
N GLY A 618 -32.23 6.60 7.49
CA GLY A 618 -33.65 6.94 7.46
C GLY A 618 -34.56 5.92 8.13
N ASN A 619 -33.98 4.98 8.89
CA ASN A 619 -34.68 3.93 9.64
C ASN A 619 -35.53 3.01 8.75
N LYS A 620 -35.02 2.67 7.56
CA LYS A 620 -35.54 1.59 6.69
C LYS A 620 -34.69 0.33 6.87
N PHE A 621 -35.12 -0.80 6.31
CA PHE A 621 -34.30 -2.02 6.38
C PHE A 621 -32.94 -1.81 5.67
N GLY A 622 -31.85 -2.14 6.35
CA GLY A 622 -30.50 -2.21 5.80
C GLY A 622 -30.15 -3.61 5.30
N SER A 623 -28.97 -3.79 4.72
CA SER A 623 -28.57 -5.04 4.06
C SER A 623 -27.76 -6.01 4.93
N LEU A 624 -27.43 -5.65 6.18
CA LEU A 624 -26.65 -6.54 7.07
C LEU A 624 -27.35 -7.90 7.27
N GLY A 625 -26.66 -8.97 6.88
CA GLY A 625 -27.17 -10.35 6.95
C GLY A 625 -28.07 -10.75 5.77
N PHE A 626 -28.32 -9.86 4.82
CA PHE A 626 -29.14 -10.09 3.62
C PHE A 626 -28.40 -9.71 2.33
N GLU A 627 -27.07 -9.55 2.37
CA GLU A 627 -26.27 -8.99 1.29
C GLU A 627 -26.42 -9.76 -0.03
N GLU A 628 -26.45 -11.09 0.01
CA GLU A 628 -26.62 -11.94 -1.18
C GLU A 628 -27.98 -11.76 -1.85
N ILE A 629 -29.05 -11.74 -1.06
CA ILE A 629 -30.43 -11.57 -1.55
C ILE A 629 -30.58 -10.17 -2.14
N ASP A 630 -30.06 -9.17 -1.46
CA ASP A 630 -30.12 -7.77 -1.86
C ASP A 630 -29.34 -7.56 -3.16
N ALA A 631 -28.10 -8.04 -3.25
CA ALA A 631 -27.29 -7.94 -4.46
C ALA A 631 -27.96 -8.57 -5.68
N GLN A 632 -28.51 -9.79 -5.55
CA GLN A 632 -29.24 -10.45 -6.63
C GLN A 632 -30.50 -9.66 -7.04
N THR A 633 -31.21 -9.10 -6.05
CA THR A 633 -32.40 -8.29 -6.32
C THR A 633 -32.02 -7.00 -7.06
N TYR A 634 -30.98 -6.29 -6.60
CA TYR A 634 -30.46 -5.09 -7.26
C TYR A 634 -30.00 -5.37 -8.69
N ALA A 635 -29.29 -6.47 -8.91
CA ALA A 635 -28.89 -6.90 -10.25
C ALA A 635 -30.10 -7.20 -11.14
N SER A 636 -31.14 -7.85 -10.61
CA SER A 636 -32.38 -8.15 -11.34
C SER A 636 -33.19 -6.90 -11.72
N TRP A 637 -33.08 -5.84 -10.93
CA TRP A 637 -33.68 -4.55 -11.24
C TRP A 637 -32.86 -3.74 -12.24
N GLY A 638 -31.61 -4.11 -12.50
CA GLY A 638 -30.73 -3.39 -13.41
C GLY A 638 -29.90 -2.28 -12.76
N VAL A 639 -29.60 -2.38 -11.46
CA VAL A 639 -28.73 -1.41 -10.78
C VAL A 639 -27.32 -1.44 -11.37
N ASP A 640 -26.74 -0.28 -11.62
CA ASP A 640 -25.37 -0.07 -12.15
C ASP A 640 -24.43 0.53 -11.10
N TYR A 641 -24.96 1.11 -10.03
CA TYR A 641 -24.21 1.76 -8.96
C TYR A 641 -24.89 1.50 -7.61
N LEU A 642 -24.14 1.03 -6.62
CA LEU A 642 -24.58 0.90 -5.23
C LEU A 642 -23.76 1.84 -4.33
N LYS A 643 -24.44 2.77 -3.66
CA LYS A 643 -23.92 3.50 -2.49
C LYS A 643 -24.26 2.70 -1.23
N TYR A 644 -23.26 2.42 -0.38
CA TYR A 644 -23.41 1.53 0.76
C TYR A 644 -22.92 2.19 2.05
N ASP A 645 -23.86 2.71 2.84
CA ASP A 645 -23.61 3.50 4.06
C ASP A 645 -23.32 2.62 5.29
N ASN A 646 -23.30 3.22 6.48
CA ASN A 646 -22.79 2.62 7.71
C ASN A 646 -23.67 2.92 8.95
N CYS A 647 -24.97 3.18 8.75
CA CYS A 647 -25.87 3.44 9.86
C CYS A 647 -26.27 2.15 10.60
N TYR A 648 -26.56 2.25 11.90
CA TYR A 648 -27.07 1.14 12.72
C TYR A 648 -26.29 -0.18 12.59
N ASN A 649 -24.95 -0.11 12.55
CA ASN A 649 -24.05 -1.26 12.39
C ASN A 649 -23.90 -2.17 13.63
N GLU A 650 -24.85 -2.12 14.58
CA GLU A 650 -24.92 -2.98 15.78
C GLU A 650 -23.66 -3.03 16.66
N GLY A 651 -22.83 -1.97 16.65
CA GLY A 651 -21.57 -1.96 17.41
C GLY A 651 -20.46 -2.81 16.76
N LEU A 652 -20.63 -3.18 15.50
CA LEU A 652 -19.60 -3.77 14.64
C LEU A 652 -18.62 -2.71 14.09
N ALA A 653 -18.71 -1.46 14.54
CA ALA A 653 -17.66 -0.46 14.37
C ALA A 653 -16.67 -0.53 15.53
N GLY A 654 -15.36 -0.47 15.23
CA GLY A 654 -14.35 -0.42 16.28
C GLY A 654 -12.98 -1.02 15.95
N THR A 655 -12.82 -1.68 14.79
CA THR A 655 -11.50 -2.04 14.24
C THR A 655 -11.55 -2.09 12.70
N PRO A 656 -10.43 -1.77 12.01
CA PRO A 656 -10.33 -1.86 10.55
C PRO A 656 -10.75 -3.21 9.96
N LYS A 657 -10.46 -4.31 10.68
CA LYS A 657 -10.79 -5.66 10.23
C LYS A 657 -12.30 -5.91 10.19
N ILE A 658 -13.03 -5.52 11.24
CA ILE A 658 -14.49 -5.75 11.29
C ILE A 658 -15.20 -4.92 10.22
N SER A 659 -14.78 -3.66 10.06
CA SER A 659 -15.27 -2.79 9.00
C SER A 659 -14.98 -3.37 7.61
N HIS A 660 -13.75 -3.84 7.36
CA HIS A 660 -13.39 -4.55 6.13
C HIS A 660 -14.32 -5.74 5.85
N ASP A 661 -14.45 -6.67 6.80
CA ASP A 661 -15.20 -7.92 6.59
C ASP A 661 -16.68 -7.66 6.27
N ARG A 662 -17.29 -6.68 6.93
CA ARG A 662 -18.66 -6.24 6.69
C ARG A 662 -18.85 -5.71 5.25
N TYR A 663 -17.98 -4.81 4.80
CA TYR A 663 -18.06 -4.26 3.46
C TYR A 663 -17.67 -5.26 2.36
N ALA A 664 -16.79 -6.21 2.69
CA ALA A 664 -16.41 -7.30 1.80
C ALA A 664 -17.56 -8.28 1.51
N ASN A 665 -18.50 -8.48 2.45
CA ASN A 665 -19.68 -9.32 2.22
C ASN A 665 -20.53 -8.81 1.04
N MET A 666 -20.87 -7.53 1.04
CA MET A 666 -21.63 -6.93 -0.06
C MET A 666 -20.82 -6.93 -1.36
N SER A 667 -19.51 -6.66 -1.31
CA SER A 667 -18.63 -6.74 -2.49
C SER A 667 -18.70 -8.12 -3.16
N ARG A 668 -18.57 -9.20 -2.37
CA ARG A 668 -18.71 -10.59 -2.84
C ARG A 668 -20.09 -10.86 -3.43
N ALA A 669 -21.14 -10.43 -2.73
CA ALA A 669 -22.52 -10.61 -3.16
C ALA A 669 -22.77 -9.95 -4.53
N LEU A 670 -22.30 -8.71 -4.71
CA LEU A 670 -22.39 -7.98 -5.98
C LEU A 670 -21.65 -8.70 -7.11
N ASN A 671 -20.42 -9.16 -6.85
CA ASN A 671 -19.63 -9.88 -7.85
C ASN A 671 -20.32 -11.20 -8.28
N ALA A 672 -20.94 -11.92 -7.33
CA ALA A 672 -21.66 -13.17 -7.59
C ALA A 672 -22.90 -13.00 -8.49
N THR A 673 -23.40 -11.77 -8.67
CA THR A 673 -24.51 -11.50 -9.60
C THR A 673 -24.11 -11.61 -11.07
N GLY A 674 -22.81 -11.47 -11.38
CA GLY A 674 -22.32 -11.36 -12.76
C GLY A 674 -22.69 -10.06 -13.48
N ARG A 675 -23.41 -9.13 -12.82
CA ARG A 675 -23.68 -7.79 -13.35
C ARG A 675 -22.58 -6.83 -12.87
N PRO A 676 -22.00 -6.00 -13.75
CA PRO A 676 -21.05 -4.97 -13.34
C PRO A 676 -21.79 -3.85 -12.58
N ILE A 677 -21.68 -3.84 -11.26
CA ILE A 677 -22.23 -2.80 -10.38
C ILE A 677 -21.07 -2.02 -9.76
N PHE A 678 -21.08 -0.69 -9.91
CA PHE A 678 -20.12 0.19 -9.26
C PHE A 678 -20.41 0.25 -7.76
N TYR A 679 -19.43 -0.05 -6.91
CA TYR A 679 -19.63 -0.14 -5.47
C TYR A 679 -18.92 1.03 -4.75
N SER A 680 -19.71 1.94 -4.18
CA SER A 680 -19.24 3.06 -3.35
C SER A 680 -19.47 2.78 -1.87
N MET A 681 -18.38 2.73 -1.12
CA MET A 681 -18.39 2.50 0.32
C MET A 681 -18.49 3.81 1.09
N CYS A 682 -19.59 4.04 1.79
CA CYS A 682 -19.86 5.30 2.49
C CYS A 682 -19.70 5.15 4.01
N ASN A 683 -18.48 4.87 4.46
CA ASN A 683 -18.17 4.64 5.89
C ASN A 683 -17.64 5.89 6.63
N TRP A 684 -17.69 7.06 6.01
CA TRP A 684 -17.31 8.37 6.58
C TRP A 684 -15.89 8.45 7.18
N GLY A 685 -14.96 7.63 6.69
CA GLY A 685 -13.60 7.56 7.25
C GLY A 685 -13.47 6.74 8.54
N GLU A 686 -14.54 6.14 9.04
CA GLU A 686 -14.53 5.27 10.22
C GLU A 686 -13.59 4.07 10.01
N ASP A 687 -12.75 3.78 11.01
CA ASP A 687 -11.73 2.72 10.99
C ASP A 687 -10.67 2.81 9.86
N GLY A 688 -10.56 3.94 9.16
CA GLY A 688 -9.52 4.18 8.16
C GLY A 688 -9.67 3.37 6.87
N PRO A 689 -10.71 3.64 6.06
CA PRO A 689 -11.00 2.89 4.83
C PRO A 689 -9.88 2.88 3.80
N TRP A 690 -9.02 3.90 3.77
CA TRP A 690 -7.86 3.94 2.88
C TRP A 690 -6.87 2.77 3.07
N ASN A 691 -6.96 2.02 4.18
CA ASN A 691 -6.13 0.83 4.41
C ASN A 691 -6.71 -0.45 3.81
N PHE A 692 -8.00 -0.49 3.45
CA PHE A 692 -8.68 -1.74 3.10
C PHE A 692 -9.70 -1.61 1.95
N ALA A 693 -10.17 -0.40 1.65
CA ALA A 693 -11.22 -0.14 0.66
C ALA A 693 -10.80 -0.49 -0.77
N LEU A 694 -9.51 -0.40 -1.06
CA LEU A 694 -8.92 -0.72 -2.37
C LEU A 694 -9.24 -2.14 -2.83
N ASP A 695 -9.36 -3.07 -1.87
CA ASP A 695 -9.56 -4.49 -2.16
C ASP A 695 -11.04 -4.87 -2.25
N ILE A 696 -11.96 -3.95 -1.91
CA ILE A 696 -13.37 -4.29 -1.72
C ILE A 696 -14.34 -3.38 -2.47
N ALA A 697 -13.98 -2.13 -2.76
CA ALA A 697 -14.88 -1.13 -3.33
C ALA A 697 -14.24 -0.32 -4.46
N ASN A 698 -15.08 0.26 -5.31
CA ASN A 698 -14.63 1.10 -6.42
C ASN A 698 -14.35 2.56 -5.99
N SER A 699 -14.99 3.03 -4.93
CA SER A 699 -14.72 4.31 -4.27
C SER A 699 -15.09 4.22 -2.79
N TRP A 700 -14.58 5.12 -1.97
CA TRP A 700 -14.96 5.20 -0.57
C TRP A 700 -14.97 6.63 -0.04
N ARG A 701 -15.85 6.83 0.94
CA ARG A 701 -16.04 8.12 1.60
C ARG A 701 -15.10 8.26 2.78
N ILE A 702 -14.35 9.36 2.80
CA ILE A 702 -13.33 9.57 3.83
C ILE A 702 -13.76 10.50 4.98
N SER A 703 -14.97 11.07 4.90
CA SER A 703 -15.48 12.00 5.92
C SER A 703 -17.00 12.22 5.84
N GLY A 704 -17.56 12.91 6.83
CA GLY A 704 -18.96 13.35 6.85
C GLY A 704 -19.30 14.47 5.84
N ILE A 705 -20.47 15.09 6.02
CA ILE A 705 -21.01 16.16 5.15
C ILE A 705 -20.84 17.53 5.85
N SER A 706 -20.53 18.59 5.09
CA SER A 706 -20.61 19.99 5.55
C SER A 706 -21.05 20.92 4.42
N LEU A 707 -22.14 21.68 4.63
CA LEU A 707 -22.74 22.63 3.67
C LEU A 707 -22.07 24.03 3.67
N THR A 708 -20.86 24.14 4.21
CA THR A 708 -20.14 25.41 4.33
C THR A 708 -18.74 25.25 3.75
N ILE A 709 -18.05 26.35 3.47
CA ILE A 709 -16.65 26.32 3.00
C ILE A 709 -15.70 25.59 3.95
N SER A 710 -16.11 25.37 5.20
CA SER A 710 -15.38 24.53 6.16
C SER A 710 -15.12 23.11 5.65
N ILE A 711 -15.88 22.62 4.67
CA ILE A 711 -15.60 21.35 3.99
C ILE A 711 -14.21 21.34 3.34
N VAL A 712 -13.77 22.46 2.75
CA VAL A 712 -12.43 22.56 2.15
C VAL A 712 -11.35 22.61 3.23
N THR A 713 -11.62 23.21 4.39
CA THR A 713 -10.62 23.32 5.47
C THR A 713 -10.55 22.11 6.38
N THR A 714 -11.66 21.39 6.58
CA THR A 714 -11.81 20.37 7.62
C THR A 714 -11.83 18.96 7.04
N ILE A 715 -12.34 18.80 5.82
CA ILE A 715 -12.52 17.49 5.17
C ILE A 715 -11.37 17.20 4.19
N VAL A 716 -10.85 18.22 3.51
CA VAL A 716 -9.72 18.07 2.58
C VAL A 716 -8.35 18.16 3.28
N ALA A 717 -8.23 18.87 4.39
CA ALA A 717 -6.95 19.01 5.10
C ALA A 717 -6.37 17.70 5.70
N PRO A 718 -7.17 16.72 6.16
CA PRO A 718 -6.68 15.41 6.61
C PRO A 718 -6.25 14.47 5.46
N VAL A 719 -6.66 14.74 4.22
CA VAL A 719 -6.33 13.94 3.02
C VAL A 719 -4.81 13.84 2.80
N LEU A 720 -4.04 14.78 3.36
CA LEU A 720 -2.57 14.81 3.30
C LEU A 720 -1.86 13.59 3.88
N LEU A 721 -2.54 12.72 4.63
CA LEU A 721 -1.89 11.59 5.29
C LEU A 721 -1.92 10.28 4.48
N PHE A 722 -2.79 10.14 3.48
CA PHE A 722 -3.05 8.83 2.86
C PHE A 722 -3.46 8.97 1.39
N LEU A 723 -2.52 8.94 0.45
CA LEU A 723 -2.82 8.95 -0.98
C LEU A 723 -2.00 7.91 -1.73
N ILE A 724 -2.41 6.65 -1.60
CA ILE A 724 -2.19 5.63 -2.61
C ILE A 724 -3.59 5.11 -2.99
N ALA A 725 -4.05 5.54 -4.17
CA ALA A 725 -5.16 5.04 -4.98
C ALA A 725 -6.64 5.34 -4.58
N ASN A 726 -7.43 5.50 -5.66
CA ASN A 726 -8.88 5.61 -5.92
C ASN A 726 -9.76 6.63 -5.18
N PHE A 727 -10.67 7.22 -5.98
CA PHE A 727 -11.42 8.46 -5.78
C PHE A 727 -12.01 8.62 -4.38
N PRO A 728 -11.48 9.53 -3.53
CA PRO A 728 -12.12 9.85 -2.27
C PRO A 728 -13.49 10.45 -2.58
N ASP A 729 -14.55 9.78 -2.14
CA ASP A 729 -15.92 10.23 -2.35
C ASP A 729 -16.23 11.37 -1.39
N PHE A 730 -16.19 12.58 -1.95
CA PHE A 730 -16.76 13.76 -1.34
C PHE A 730 -17.94 14.18 -2.23
N THR A 731 -19.12 14.37 -1.68
CA THR A 731 -20.30 14.68 -2.51
C THR A 731 -20.33 16.15 -2.96
N VAL A 732 -20.87 16.44 -4.16
CA VAL A 732 -20.96 17.81 -4.71
C VAL A 732 -22.18 18.56 -4.18
N GLN A 733 -21.95 19.64 -3.42
CA GLN A 733 -23.00 20.38 -2.69
C GLN A 733 -23.36 21.74 -3.30
N LEU A 734 -23.18 21.90 -4.60
CA LEU A 734 -23.48 23.14 -5.32
C LEU A 734 -25.00 23.38 -5.35
N GLY A 735 -25.44 24.62 -5.08
CA GLY A 735 -26.86 25.02 -5.20
C GLY A 735 -27.77 24.70 -4.00
N LEU A 736 -27.25 24.03 -2.96
CA LEU A 736 -28.02 23.65 -1.76
C LEU A 736 -28.18 24.78 -0.72
N GLY A 737 -27.64 25.96 -0.99
CA GLY A 737 -27.50 27.05 -0.01
C GLY A 737 -26.32 26.84 0.94
N GLY A 738 -25.92 27.91 1.65
CA GLY A 738 -24.85 27.86 2.67
C GLY A 738 -23.44 28.23 2.21
N MET A 739 -23.24 28.45 0.90
CA MET A 739 -21.99 28.95 0.32
C MET A 739 -22.28 30.05 -0.71
N THR A 740 -21.33 30.98 -0.85
CA THR A 740 -21.28 32.00 -1.90
C THR A 740 -20.86 31.40 -3.24
N TYR A 741 -21.02 32.16 -4.33
CA TYR A 741 -20.58 31.74 -5.67
C TYR A 741 -19.08 31.36 -5.69
N ASP A 742 -18.21 32.17 -5.08
CA ASP A 742 -16.76 31.91 -5.05
C ASP A 742 -16.40 30.69 -4.21
N GLU A 743 -17.16 30.42 -3.14
CA GLU A 743 -17.03 29.21 -2.35
C GLU A 743 -17.47 27.97 -3.13
N TYR A 744 -18.53 28.09 -3.94
CA TYR A 744 -18.96 27.03 -4.88
C TYR A 744 -17.92 26.77 -5.98
N VAL A 745 -17.30 27.81 -6.53
CA VAL A 745 -16.16 27.72 -7.45
C VAL A 745 -15.00 26.97 -6.79
N THR A 746 -14.66 27.32 -5.54
CA THR A 746 -13.59 26.67 -4.77
C THR A 746 -13.90 25.20 -4.49
N HIS A 747 -15.15 24.89 -4.12
CA HIS A 747 -15.62 23.54 -3.87
C HIS A 747 -15.48 22.65 -5.11
N PHE A 748 -16.03 23.08 -6.25
CA PHE A 748 -15.97 22.32 -7.50
C PHE A 748 -14.53 22.14 -8.00
N THR A 749 -13.71 23.18 -7.85
CA THR A 749 -12.27 23.14 -8.16
C THR A 749 -11.59 22.02 -7.36
N MET A 750 -11.78 21.98 -6.04
CA MET A 750 -11.13 20.97 -5.21
C MET A 750 -11.59 19.55 -5.52
N TRP A 751 -12.86 19.34 -5.80
CA TRP A 751 -13.37 18.02 -6.19
C TRP A 751 -12.77 17.55 -7.51
N SER A 752 -12.56 18.48 -8.43
CA SER A 752 -11.93 18.20 -9.71
C SER A 752 -10.46 17.82 -9.53
N LEU A 753 -9.69 18.61 -8.79
CA LEU A 753 -8.28 18.35 -8.52
C LEU A 753 -8.05 17.07 -7.69
N LEU A 754 -8.95 16.77 -6.74
CA LEU A 754 -8.86 15.57 -5.90
C LEU A 754 -9.48 14.32 -6.54
N LYS A 755 -9.95 14.41 -7.79
CA LYS A 755 -10.58 13.31 -8.51
C LYS A 755 -11.76 12.72 -7.72
N SER A 756 -12.52 13.56 -7.01
CA SER A 756 -13.75 13.12 -6.33
C SER A 756 -14.84 12.82 -7.36
N PRO A 757 -15.74 11.86 -7.13
CA PRO A 757 -16.97 11.73 -7.91
C PRO A 757 -17.72 13.08 -7.95
N LEU A 758 -18.15 13.48 -9.14
CA LEU A 758 -18.93 14.70 -9.35
C LEU A 758 -20.42 14.36 -9.32
N ILE A 759 -20.92 14.02 -8.13
CA ILE A 759 -22.32 13.67 -7.89
C ILE A 759 -23.09 14.90 -7.39
N ILE A 760 -23.94 15.45 -8.24
CA ILE A 760 -24.76 16.65 -8.01
C ILE A 760 -25.79 16.37 -6.91
N GLY A 761 -25.82 17.19 -5.85
CA GLY A 761 -26.81 17.09 -4.78
C GLY A 761 -28.05 18.01 -4.90
N THR A 762 -28.02 19.03 -5.77
CA THR A 762 -29.16 19.96 -5.93
C THR A 762 -30.27 19.38 -6.83
N ASP A 763 -31.43 20.03 -6.83
CA ASP A 763 -32.46 19.78 -7.83
C ASP A 763 -31.98 20.21 -9.23
N VAL A 764 -31.81 19.23 -10.12
CA VAL A 764 -31.37 19.43 -11.51
C VAL A 764 -32.49 19.97 -12.41
N THR A 765 -33.74 19.98 -11.94
CA THR A 765 -34.89 20.57 -12.66
C THR A 765 -34.99 22.08 -12.45
N ASP A 766 -34.38 22.61 -11.38
CA ASP A 766 -34.42 24.04 -11.00
C ASP A 766 -33.03 24.56 -10.60
N MET A 767 -32.05 24.44 -11.51
CA MET A 767 -30.72 24.98 -11.28
C MET A 767 -30.62 26.43 -11.71
N THR A 768 -29.97 27.24 -10.87
CA THR A 768 -29.58 28.60 -11.25
C THR A 768 -28.55 28.59 -12.38
N ASN A 769 -28.50 29.66 -13.17
CA ASN A 769 -27.46 29.85 -14.19
C ASN A 769 -26.04 29.82 -13.60
N GLU A 770 -25.88 30.28 -12.35
CA GLU A 770 -24.61 30.23 -11.63
C GLU A 770 -24.17 28.79 -11.37
N THR A 771 -25.08 27.96 -10.83
CA THR A 771 -24.82 26.54 -10.58
C THR A 771 -24.52 25.80 -11.88
N LEU A 772 -25.30 26.05 -12.93
CA LEU A 772 -25.08 25.44 -14.25
C LEU A 772 -23.73 25.87 -14.84
N THR A 773 -23.33 27.13 -14.67
CA THR A 773 -22.03 27.64 -15.15
C THR A 773 -20.87 26.87 -14.52
N ILE A 774 -20.94 26.56 -13.22
CA ILE A 774 -19.93 25.78 -12.51
C ILE A 774 -19.94 24.32 -12.97
N LEU A 775 -21.11 23.68 -12.99
CA LEU A 775 -21.25 22.26 -13.35
C LEU A 775 -20.89 21.95 -14.81
N THR A 776 -20.95 22.95 -15.69
CA THR A 776 -20.64 22.81 -17.12
C THR A 776 -19.23 23.31 -17.49
N ASN A 777 -18.37 23.55 -16.50
CA ASN A 777 -16.98 23.90 -16.74
C ASN A 777 -16.19 22.69 -17.26
N THR A 778 -16.13 22.56 -18.58
CA THR A 778 -15.43 21.45 -19.26
C THR A 778 -13.96 21.38 -18.92
N ALA A 779 -13.28 22.51 -18.69
CA ALA A 779 -11.86 22.49 -18.36
C ALA A 779 -11.59 21.85 -16.98
N LEU A 780 -12.47 22.07 -16.00
CA LEU A 780 -12.37 21.41 -14.69
C LEU A 780 -12.87 19.96 -14.74
N ILE A 781 -13.89 19.67 -15.55
CA ILE A 781 -14.32 18.29 -15.81
C ILE A 781 -13.18 17.47 -16.45
N ASP A 782 -12.48 18.03 -17.43
CA ASP A 782 -11.33 17.37 -18.07
C ASP A 782 -10.23 17.10 -17.04
N VAL A 783 -9.97 18.03 -16.11
CA VAL A 783 -9.06 17.78 -14.98
C VAL A 783 -9.57 16.64 -14.10
N ASN A 784 -10.85 16.57 -13.77
CA ASN A 784 -11.42 15.49 -12.97
C ASN A 784 -11.36 14.13 -13.69
N GLN A 785 -11.69 14.12 -14.99
CA GLN A 785 -11.79 12.94 -15.84
C GLN A 785 -10.47 12.56 -16.53
N ASP A 786 -9.39 13.31 -16.28
CA ASP A 786 -8.08 13.01 -16.86
C ASP A 786 -7.59 11.61 -16.46
N ALA A 787 -7.17 10.85 -17.48
CA ALA A 787 -6.82 9.44 -17.41
C ALA A 787 -5.54 9.13 -16.62
N ALA A 788 -4.76 10.13 -16.21
CA ALA A 788 -3.65 9.91 -15.29
C ALA A 788 -4.15 9.48 -13.90
N GLY A 789 -5.43 9.72 -13.58
CA GLY A 789 -6.07 9.30 -12.33
C GLY A 789 -5.44 9.89 -11.06
N SER A 790 -4.52 10.85 -11.22
CA SER A 790 -3.69 11.38 -10.15
C SER A 790 -4.36 12.57 -9.49
N THR A 791 -4.48 12.54 -8.17
CA THR A 791 -5.01 13.65 -7.37
C THR A 791 -3.96 14.74 -7.20
N ALA A 792 -4.39 16.00 -7.11
CA ALA A 792 -3.50 17.09 -6.76
C ALA A 792 -3.08 17.05 -5.28
N ASN A 793 -1.85 17.46 -5.02
CA ASN A 793 -1.26 17.54 -3.69
C ASN A 793 -1.22 19.00 -3.20
N ARG A 794 -1.34 19.20 -1.89
CA ARG A 794 -1.13 20.52 -1.28
C ARG A 794 0.36 20.83 -1.21
N MET A 795 0.82 21.75 -2.04
CA MET A 795 2.21 22.19 -2.12
C MET A 795 2.62 23.01 -0.90
N TRP A 796 1.72 23.86 -0.39
CA TRP A 796 1.92 24.56 0.87
C TRP A 796 0.60 25.11 1.43
N LYS A 797 0.59 25.40 2.74
CA LYS A 797 -0.46 26.12 3.47
C LYS A 797 0.17 27.28 4.26
N ARG A 798 -0.49 28.43 4.32
CA ARG A 798 -0.07 29.62 5.08
C ARG A 798 -1.28 30.21 5.80
N THR A 799 -1.26 30.19 7.13
CA THR A 799 -2.33 30.82 7.92
C THR A 799 -2.23 32.33 7.86
N VAL A 800 -3.37 33.00 7.63
CA VAL A 800 -3.45 34.44 7.48
C VAL A 800 -3.83 35.08 8.81
N ALA A 801 -3.28 36.25 9.14
CA ALA A 801 -3.48 36.93 10.42
C ALA A 801 -4.97 37.24 10.74
N ALA A 802 -5.82 37.32 9.73
CA ALA A 802 -7.26 37.56 9.87
C ALA A 802 -8.10 36.29 10.12
N GLY A 803 -7.45 35.13 10.28
CA GLY A 803 -8.10 33.82 10.31
C GLY A 803 -8.23 33.20 8.91
N GLY A 804 -8.22 31.87 8.83
CA GLY A 804 -8.20 31.12 7.58
C GLY A 804 -6.80 30.93 6.97
N ASP A 805 -6.73 30.28 5.81
CA ASP A 805 -5.49 29.82 5.19
C ASP A 805 -5.41 30.16 3.69
N LEU A 806 -4.19 30.43 3.23
CA LEU A 806 -3.81 30.35 1.82
C LEU A 806 -3.19 28.99 1.53
N GLN A 807 -3.62 28.35 0.45
CA GLN A 807 -3.14 27.03 0.06
C GLN A 807 -2.81 26.98 -1.43
N LEU A 808 -1.67 26.38 -1.79
CA LEU A 808 -1.36 26.02 -3.17
C LEU A 808 -1.51 24.52 -3.33
N TRP A 809 -2.23 24.11 -4.38
CA TRP A 809 -2.42 22.73 -4.77
C TRP A 809 -1.90 22.53 -6.18
N ALA A 810 -1.21 21.42 -6.46
CA ALA A 810 -0.73 21.10 -7.80
C ALA A 810 -0.79 19.60 -8.08
N GLY A 811 -1.05 19.23 -9.33
CA GLY A 811 -1.13 17.84 -9.78
C GLY A 811 -0.72 17.69 -11.24
N SER A 812 -0.31 16.49 -11.59
CA SER A 812 0.06 16.12 -12.96
C SER A 812 -1.15 15.55 -13.70
N LEU A 813 -1.24 15.88 -14.99
CA LEU A 813 -2.23 15.36 -15.93
C LEU A 813 -1.49 14.52 -17.01
N VAL A 814 -2.23 13.89 -17.93
CA VAL A 814 -1.59 13.21 -19.06
C VAL A 814 -0.82 14.19 -19.95
N ASN A 815 0.04 13.67 -20.84
CA ASN A 815 0.75 14.45 -21.85
C ASN A 815 1.64 15.58 -21.29
N ASN A 816 2.23 15.40 -20.11
CA ASN A 816 3.07 16.40 -19.42
C ASN A 816 2.34 17.74 -19.18
N GLN A 817 1.03 17.69 -19.01
CA GLN A 817 0.25 18.83 -18.55
C GLN A 817 0.16 18.83 -17.02
N PHE A 818 -0.14 19.99 -16.46
CA PHE A 818 -0.22 20.19 -15.03
C PHE A 818 -1.38 21.11 -14.69
N VAL A 819 -1.99 20.87 -13.53
CA VAL A 819 -2.98 21.75 -12.94
C VAL A 819 -2.47 22.24 -11.60
N PHE A 820 -2.74 23.51 -11.29
CA PHE A 820 -2.53 24.02 -9.94
C PHE A 820 -3.62 25.03 -9.59
N ALA A 821 -3.94 25.13 -8.30
CA ALA A 821 -4.97 26.01 -7.76
C ALA A 821 -4.47 26.72 -6.51
N LEU A 822 -4.75 28.01 -6.41
CA LEU A 822 -4.56 28.80 -5.19
C LEU A 822 -5.91 28.95 -4.49
N ILE A 823 -5.97 28.60 -3.21
CA ILE A 823 -7.19 28.66 -2.42
C ILE A 823 -6.98 29.59 -1.25
N ASN A 824 -7.92 30.51 -1.08
CA ASN A 824 -8.00 31.40 0.06
C ASN A 824 -9.23 31.06 0.88
N THR A 825 -9.04 30.55 2.09
CA THR A 825 -10.11 30.30 3.05
C THR A 825 -10.22 31.39 4.10
N SER A 826 -9.44 32.46 3.99
CA SER A 826 -9.56 33.64 4.83
C SER A 826 -10.71 34.54 4.35
N PRO A 827 -11.37 35.30 5.25
CA PRO A 827 -12.46 36.20 4.87
C PRO A 827 -11.99 37.44 4.09
N ASN A 828 -10.67 37.62 3.89
CA ASN A 828 -10.10 38.81 3.27
C ASN A 828 -9.37 38.46 1.97
N GLU A 829 -9.47 39.33 0.97
CA GLU A 829 -8.68 39.23 -0.26
C GLU A 829 -7.17 39.21 0.05
N GLN A 830 -6.42 38.36 -0.67
CA GLN A 830 -4.98 38.20 -0.51
C GLN A 830 -4.29 38.33 -1.87
N ILE A 831 -3.16 39.04 -1.89
CA ILE A 831 -2.26 39.07 -3.05
C ILE A 831 -1.15 38.07 -2.80
N VAL A 832 -0.95 37.15 -3.73
CA VAL A 832 0.00 36.05 -3.58
C VAL A 832 0.87 35.92 -4.83
N ASP A 833 2.18 35.98 -4.63
CA ASP A 833 3.14 35.59 -5.66
C ASP A 833 3.26 34.05 -5.68
N VAL A 834 2.99 33.45 -6.83
CA VAL A 834 3.15 32.01 -7.07
C VAL A 834 4.38 31.78 -7.96
N GLU A 835 5.40 31.13 -7.41
CA GLU A 835 6.59 30.76 -8.17
C GLU A 835 6.44 29.37 -8.76
N PHE A 836 6.92 29.14 -9.99
CA PHE A 836 6.93 27.80 -10.60
C PHE A 836 7.81 26.81 -9.82
N PHE A 837 8.74 27.32 -9.02
CA PHE A 837 9.45 26.54 -8.04
C PHE A 837 8.50 25.88 -7.02
N ASP A 838 7.49 26.61 -6.53
CA ASP A 838 6.52 26.09 -5.56
C ASP A 838 5.51 25.13 -6.23
N VAL A 839 5.19 25.32 -7.52
CA VAL A 839 4.27 24.47 -8.29
C VAL A 839 4.92 23.15 -8.69
N PHE A 840 6.15 23.19 -9.21
CA PHE A 840 6.89 22.03 -9.71
C PHE A 840 7.96 21.56 -8.72
N PHE A 841 7.70 21.78 -7.43
CA PHE A 841 8.67 21.55 -6.38
C PHE A 841 9.23 20.11 -6.41
N ASP A 842 8.36 19.14 -6.69
CA ASP A 842 8.67 17.72 -6.74
C ASP A 842 8.99 17.15 -8.13
N GLN A 843 8.68 17.89 -9.19
CA GLN A 843 8.91 17.46 -10.57
C GLN A 843 10.37 17.64 -11.00
N GLY A 844 11.15 18.46 -10.28
CA GLY A 844 12.59 18.67 -10.50
C GLY A 844 12.92 19.93 -11.32
N LYS A 845 14.22 20.25 -11.40
CA LYS A 845 14.72 21.55 -11.91
C LYS A 845 14.31 21.87 -13.35
N ALA A 846 14.21 20.86 -14.21
CA ALA A 846 13.83 21.05 -15.60
C ALA A 846 12.41 21.64 -15.72
N TYR A 847 11.48 21.18 -14.88
CA TYR A 847 10.12 21.71 -14.82
C TYR A 847 10.09 23.08 -14.12
N GLN A 848 10.85 23.26 -13.04
CA GLN A 848 10.93 24.55 -12.34
C GLN A 848 11.49 25.69 -13.22
N GLN A 849 12.27 25.35 -14.25
CA GLN A 849 12.86 26.27 -15.21
C GLN A 849 12.23 26.17 -16.61
N GLY A 850 11.11 25.47 -16.74
CA GLY A 850 10.43 25.29 -18.02
C GLY A 850 9.72 26.56 -18.51
N THR A 851 9.37 26.57 -19.79
CA THR A 851 8.47 27.57 -20.38
C THR A 851 7.07 26.97 -20.46
N TYR A 852 6.08 27.66 -19.91
CA TYR A 852 4.71 27.15 -19.83
C TYR A 852 3.72 28.14 -20.42
N THR A 853 2.78 27.65 -21.21
CA THR A 853 1.59 28.42 -21.57
C THR A 853 0.52 28.15 -20.52
N LEU A 854 0.06 29.20 -19.85
CA LEU A 854 -0.90 29.08 -18.77
C LEU A 854 -2.31 29.35 -19.27
N TYR A 855 -3.25 28.58 -18.74
CA TYR A 855 -4.68 28.70 -19.03
C TYR A 855 -5.42 28.93 -17.71
N ASP A 856 -6.23 29.98 -17.66
CA ASP A 856 -7.16 30.20 -16.55
C ASP A 856 -8.44 29.39 -16.83
N LEU A 857 -8.64 28.33 -16.05
CA LEU A 857 -9.72 27.37 -16.25
C LEU A 857 -11.10 27.90 -15.81
N TRP A 858 -11.14 29.02 -15.08
CA TRP A 858 -12.37 29.72 -14.71
C TRP A 858 -12.69 30.91 -15.63
N GLN A 859 -11.88 31.13 -16.67
CA GLN A 859 -12.18 32.09 -17.74
C GLN A 859 -12.47 31.39 -19.06
N LYS A 860 -13.43 31.95 -19.80
CA LYS A 860 -13.69 31.56 -21.19
C LYS A 860 -12.78 32.33 -22.15
N ASP A 861 -12.38 31.67 -23.22
CA ASP A 861 -11.65 32.28 -24.33
C ASP A 861 -12.57 33.15 -25.22
N GLY A 862 -12.01 33.74 -26.28
CA GLY A 862 -12.77 34.57 -27.21
C GLY A 862 -13.84 33.82 -28.02
N ALA A 863 -13.81 32.49 -28.04
CA ALA A 863 -14.80 31.63 -28.68
C ALA A 863 -15.86 31.11 -27.69
N GLY A 864 -15.73 31.41 -26.39
CA GLY A 864 -16.65 30.99 -25.33
C GLY A 864 -16.32 29.63 -24.72
N SER A 865 -15.18 29.02 -25.06
CA SER A 865 -14.69 27.76 -24.49
C SER A 865 -13.98 28.00 -23.16
N TRP A 866 -14.12 27.09 -22.19
CA TRP A 866 -13.41 27.17 -20.91
C TRP A 866 -11.90 26.96 -21.08
N GLY A 867 -11.09 27.67 -20.29
CA GLY A 867 -9.63 27.60 -20.37
C GLY A 867 -9.03 28.70 -21.24
N LYS A 868 -9.03 29.94 -20.74
CA LYS A 868 -8.47 31.07 -21.46
C LYS A 868 -6.94 31.10 -21.34
N ASN A 869 -6.23 31.11 -22.46
CA ASN A 869 -4.79 31.33 -22.48
C ASN A 869 -4.46 32.73 -21.90
N ILE A 870 -3.70 32.77 -20.82
CA ILE A 870 -3.28 34.01 -20.14
C ILE A 870 -1.82 34.39 -20.44
N GLY A 871 -1.13 33.62 -21.29
CA GLY A 871 0.19 33.92 -21.79
C GLY A 871 1.21 32.82 -21.53
N THR A 872 2.43 33.09 -21.95
CA THR A 872 3.58 32.20 -21.77
C THR A 872 4.48 32.75 -20.67
N PHE A 873 4.81 31.89 -19.70
CA PHE A 873 5.56 32.22 -18.51
C PHE A 873 6.80 31.35 -18.43
N GLN A 874 7.91 31.94 -17.99
CA GLN A 874 9.18 31.26 -17.83
C GLN A 874 9.43 31.00 -16.35
N GLY A 875 9.62 29.72 -16.00
CA GLY A 875 10.08 29.34 -14.68
C GLY A 875 11.52 29.80 -14.43
N SER A 876 11.79 30.26 -13.21
CA SER A 876 13.14 30.62 -12.76
C SER A 876 13.40 30.04 -11.39
N LEU A 877 14.62 29.57 -11.15
CA LEU A 877 15.03 29.16 -9.80
C LEU A 877 15.19 30.39 -8.90
N PRO A 878 14.78 30.30 -7.62
CA PRO A 878 15.02 31.37 -6.67
C PRO A 878 16.51 31.71 -6.57
N GLN A 879 16.83 32.99 -6.34
CA GLN A 879 18.21 33.50 -6.33
C GLN A 879 19.14 32.80 -5.31
N TRP A 880 18.57 32.26 -4.24
CA TRP A 880 19.30 31.48 -3.22
C TRP A 880 19.66 30.05 -3.67
N CYS A 881 19.02 29.51 -4.72
CA CYS A 881 19.42 28.25 -5.34
C CYS A 881 20.64 28.41 -6.27
N THR A 882 20.94 29.64 -6.72
CA THR A 882 21.97 29.91 -7.75
C THR A 882 23.23 30.57 -7.18
N SER A 883 23.18 31.19 -5.99
CA SER A 883 24.33 31.85 -5.39
C SER A 883 25.21 30.89 -4.55
N ARG A 884 26.38 30.51 -5.07
CA ARG A 884 27.48 29.95 -4.25
C ARG A 884 28.09 31.06 -3.41
N GLY A 885 27.68 31.17 -2.14
CA GLY A 885 28.35 32.03 -1.15
C GLY A 885 27.74 33.42 -0.99
N SER A 886 26.63 33.53 -0.26
CA SER A 886 26.35 34.68 0.61
C SER A 886 25.21 34.32 1.58
N SER A 887 25.17 35.02 2.71
CA SER A 887 24.29 34.78 3.86
C SER A 887 22.81 34.61 3.50
N ARG A 888 22.18 33.56 4.04
CA ARG A 888 20.73 33.27 3.91
C ARG A 888 19.89 34.53 4.21
N PRO A 889 19.06 35.03 3.27
CA PRO A 889 18.12 36.11 3.55
C PRO A 889 17.04 35.67 4.55
N LYS A 890 16.51 36.62 5.34
CA LYS A 890 15.45 36.42 6.35
C LYS A 890 14.23 35.60 5.87
N ARG A 891 13.92 35.62 4.56
CA ARG A 891 12.81 34.85 3.95
C ARG A 891 12.93 33.33 4.13
N ALA A 892 14.14 32.80 4.31
CA ALA A 892 14.35 31.36 4.57
C ALA A 892 14.04 30.93 6.01
N LYS A 893 13.88 31.87 6.95
CA LYS A 893 13.51 31.59 8.35
C LYS A 893 11.99 31.57 8.60
N GLU A 894 11.20 32.16 7.69
CA GLU A 894 9.73 32.24 7.81
C GLU A 894 9.00 31.14 7.00
N MET A 895 9.72 30.34 6.22
CA MET A 895 9.18 29.13 5.59
C MET A 895 9.07 28.01 6.63
N ASN A 896 7.90 27.98 7.26
CA ASN A 896 7.57 27.14 8.41
C ASN A 896 7.56 25.62 8.13
N HIS A 897 7.61 24.87 9.23
CA HIS A 897 7.77 23.43 9.46
C HIS A 897 7.00 22.40 8.61
N GLU A 898 6.07 22.78 7.73
CA GLU A 898 5.30 21.84 6.88
C GLU A 898 5.96 21.54 5.53
N ARG A 899 6.89 22.39 5.04
CA ARG A 899 7.47 22.27 3.69
C ARG A 899 8.47 21.12 3.53
N ILE A 900 8.89 20.43 4.59
CA ILE A 900 9.91 19.36 4.52
C ILE A 900 9.28 17.96 4.39
N SER A 901 8.03 17.77 4.78
CA SER A 901 7.36 16.45 4.73
C SER A 901 6.78 16.09 3.35
N ALA A 902 6.44 17.08 2.52
CA ALA A 902 5.85 16.85 1.18
C ALA A 902 6.89 16.47 0.09
N VAL A 903 8.17 16.81 0.31
CA VAL A 903 9.26 16.68 -0.68
C VAL A 903 9.73 15.24 -0.89
N TRP A 904 9.59 14.40 0.13
CA TRP A 904 10.23 13.08 0.13
C TRP A 904 9.42 11.99 -0.58
N ARG A 905 8.29 12.29 -1.24
CA ARG A 905 7.34 11.25 -1.69
C ARG A 905 6.76 11.34 -3.12
N SER A 906 7.18 12.28 -3.99
CA SER A 906 6.62 12.40 -5.36
C SER A 906 7.62 12.24 -6.52
N GLY A 907 8.64 11.39 -6.34
CA GLY A 907 9.55 11.04 -7.43
C GLY A 907 9.03 9.91 -8.33
N ILE A 908 8.17 10.18 -9.32
CA ILE A 908 7.97 9.32 -10.50
C ILE A 908 7.74 10.22 -11.73
N TYR A 909 8.72 10.29 -12.65
CA TYR A 909 8.48 10.71 -14.03
C TYR A 909 8.72 9.54 -14.98
N ARG A 910 7.67 9.20 -15.74
CA ARG A 910 7.74 8.40 -16.97
C ARG A 910 8.43 9.22 -18.07
N HIS A 911 9.35 8.59 -18.78
CA HIS A 911 9.69 8.94 -20.15
C HIS A 911 9.34 7.73 -21.03
N SER A 912 8.34 7.86 -21.90
CA SER A 912 8.22 7.00 -23.09
C SER A 912 8.46 7.82 -24.34
N ARG A 913 9.35 7.26 -25.15
CA ARG A 913 10.05 7.75 -26.34
C ARG A 913 9.13 8.17 -27.49
N ASN A 914 9.67 8.96 -28.42
CA ASN A 914 9.81 8.51 -29.81
C ASN A 914 10.94 9.25 -30.53
N VAL A 915 11.89 8.45 -31.02
CA VAL A 915 12.71 8.78 -32.18
C VAL A 915 11.92 8.25 -33.36
N ASP A 916 11.58 9.12 -34.32
CA ASP A 916 11.65 8.70 -35.72
C ASP A 916 11.91 9.87 -36.66
N LEU A 917 12.67 9.54 -37.70
CA LEU A 917 13.26 10.41 -38.70
C LEU A 917 12.23 11.29 -39.43
N HIS A 918 12.66 12.48 -39.86
CA HIS A 918 12.38 12.93 -41.23
C HIS A 918 13.52 13.79 -41.80
N LEU A 919 14.12 13.28 -42.87
CA LEU A 919 14.69 14.06 -43.98
C LEU A 919 13.73 15.19 -44.37
N PHE A 920 14.23 16.42 -44.54
CA PHE A 920 14.03 17.24 -45.75
C PHE A 920 14.98 18.46 -45.73
N GLU A 921 15.64 18.66 -46.88
CA GLU A 921 16.41 19.85 -47.26
C GLU A 921 15.57 21.13 -47.16
N PHE A 922 16.18 22.24 -46.73
CA PHE A 922 16.19 23.47 -47.55
C PHE A 922 17.42 24.32 -47.22
N ALA A 923 17.98 24.88 -48.30
CA ALA A 923 19.28 25.54 -48.38
C ALA A 923 19.31 26.96 -47.79
N SER A 924 20.44 27.34 -47.17
CA SER A 924 21.11 28.60 -47.51
C SER A 924 22.60 28.59 -47.14
N ARG A 925 23.39 28.80 -48.19
CA ARG A 925 24.83 29.04 -48.36
C ARG A 925 25.66 29.63 -47.20
N SER A 926 26.84 28.99 -47.04
CA SER A 926 28.22 29.52 -46.94
C SER A 926 28.53 30.71 -46.02
N GLU A 927 29.52 30.57 -45.15
CA GLU A 927 30.90 31.01 -45.39
C GLU A 927 31.85 30.59 -44.25
N ARG A 928 33.07 30.18 -44.64
CA ARG A 928 34.40 30.40 -44.01
C ARG A 928 34.61 29.98 -42.55
N SER A 929 35.76 29.46 -42.13
CA SER A 929 37.00 28.99 -42.74
C SER A 929 37.91 28.64 -41.56
N ALA A 930 38.74 27.59 -41.73
CA ALA A 930 40.10 27.48 -41.18
C ALA A 930 40.26 27.46 -39.63
N SER A 931 41.10 26.64 -39.02
CA SER A 931 42.10 25.69 -39.48
C SER A 931 42.87 25.18 -38.25
N ARG A 932 43.34 23.93 -38.33
CA ARG A 932 44.67 23.46 -37.85
C ARG A 932 44.88 23.42 -36.32
N LEU A 933 45.58 22.46 -35.72
CA LEU A 933 46.58 21.52 -36.21
C LEU A 933 46.65 20.31 -35.24
N LEU A 934 46.97 19.17 -35.83
CA LEU A 934 47.27 17.85 -35.28
C LEU A 934 48.67 17.80 -34.58
N PRO A 935 49.28 16.63 -34.31
CA PRO A 935 49.14 15.79 -33.11
C PRO A 935 50.57 15.33 -32.67
N ALA A 936 50.71 14.05 -32.26
CA ALA A 936 51.94 13.21 -32.18
C ALA A 936 52.34 12.89 -30.74
N ASN A 937 52.74 11.69 -30.34
CA ASN A 937 52.96 10.36 -30.94
C ASN A 937 52.93 9.38 -29.73
N GLY A 938 52.37 8.17 -29.81
CA GLY A 938 53.02 6.98 -30.38
C GLY A 938 53.66 6.13 -29.25
N ILE A 939 53.75 4.80 -29.26
CA ILE A 939 53.64 3.78 -30.32
C ILE A 939 53.72 2.40 -29.61
N ILE A 940 52.81 1.45 -29.98
CA ILE A 940 53.02 0.05 -30.49
C ILE A 940 53.81 -0.94 -29.58
N ALA A 941 53.44 -2.21 -29.36
CA ALA A 941 53.00 -3.29 -30.26
C ALA A 941 52.32 -4.45 -29.48
N GLU A 942 51.20 -5.01 -29.96
CA GLU A 942 51.06 -6.25 -30.79
C GLU A 942 51.21 -7.56 -29.98
N ARG A 943 50.30 -8.54 -29.98
CA ARG A 943 49.68 -9.37 -31.05
C ARG A 943 48.49 -10.14 -30.40
N GLU A 944 47.48 -10.73 -31.03
CA GLU A 944 47.16 -11.16 -32.41
C GLU A 944 45.62 -11.39 -32.46
N MET A 945 44.98 -10.96 -33.56
CA MET A 945 43.61 -11.31 -34.02
C MET A 945 43.63 -12.74 -34.68
N PRO A 946 42.53 -13.37 -35.20
CA PRO A 946 41.30 -12.76 -35.74
C PRO A 946 39.94 -13.53 -35.71
N SER A 947 38.89 -12.72 -35.91
CA SER A 947 37.75 -12.86 -36.85
C SER A 947 36.61 -13.88 -36.70
N ARG A 948 35.39 -13.29 -36.77
CA ARG A 948 34.17 -13.68 -37.53
C ARG A 948 33.43 -14.96 -37.07
N GLY A 949 32.10 -15.02 -37.04
CA GLY A 949 31.09 -14.12 -37.60
C GLY A 949 29.66 -14.58 -37.27
N THR A 950 28.74 -13.76 -37.75
CA THR A 950 27.25 -13.80 -37.79
C THR A 950 26.57 -15.10 -38.24
N TYR A 951 25.24 -15.10 -38.03
CA TYR A 951 24.13 -15.89 -38.64
C TYR A 951 23.61 -17.05 -37.75
N ILE A 952 22.31 -17.23 -37.48
CA ILE A 952 21.02 -16.66 -37.95
C ILE A 952 20.08 -16.55 -36.74
#